data_AF-A0A0D2HL44-F1
#
_entry.id   AF-A0A0D2HL44-F1
#
_cell.length_a   1.000
_cell.length_b   1.000
_cell.length_c   1.000
_cell.angle_alpha   90.00
_cell.angle_beta   90.00
_cell.angle_gamma   90.00
#
_symmetry.space_group_name_H-M   'P 1'
#
loop_
_entity.id
_entity.type
_entity.pdbx_description
1 polymer ?
#
loop_
_entity_poly.entity_id
_entity_poly.type
_entity_poly.pdbx_seq_one_letter_code
_entity_poly.pdbx_strand_id
1 'polypeptide(L)'
;MTRMETMNTEDKDTGVDPTRIEKLRRIEKKAIHATDIEDWETVEARYSEMLRLVDGWLAPGDPNVLLIRTHLTEALTNQGKIDQAIDIHHDLLDRIEPDTDVEKAILNQVLHLQIAVVEMLLSRNRGKDALDILQNALEVSVEGLGRKHETTDSIRENHSRVLEWERRNIQKRMDRLKAKANRRDKTVPVTAATGSPIYSPQTTPEVRLPSSTADTFDNEAVGLGICIAGDTSSNTSFPRSRTSSAQLPEGTSQPVAFRGRPIQSPRTRPRPPAKPLGLQRDQQTNDVSKFACLRGSQTPSLRAGDPSRPVANASPLAPPQQTIRARSVDHGGPETSSSRAVIRSDTIDADFSDAALLACDETESKEQVPPRPRLTSLSGNSTDEWFSVHLKETHSFLDGFRVLNSGAGLRPRIAILDTGLNTEHPEVQKLKQRTAKERRLRGFWAPPSTDWRADQDEDGHGTTCAMVAHKVAPNADIYIARVFKDRKHALEHAVNDWQVDIISMSFAISKNDKKTKEAMSAKLEEIKDKVLLFAAASNSGRNDGRAYPAKRPEVIAIHAAHGGGGPWKNNPLPSSDDAHNFSTLGMYVETPYTGQATKRVSGTSVACPVAAGIAALVLEFCRQPLVKIKKPERLKHKKGMEAIFSQMYNRFEASKAGKEEDYFYLRPWKLMVVKDTDDDTAAAWHRVASLINEAFGEDYY
;
A
#
# COMPACT_ATOMS: atom_id res chain seq x y z
N MET A 1 -18.85 36.17 30.56
CA MET A 1 -19.55 34.91 30.23
C MET A 1 -20.76 35.18 29.32
N THR A 2 -20.59 35.93 28.23
CA THR A 2 -21.68 36.27 27.30
C THR A 2 -21.13 36.50 25.88
N ARG A 3 -20.18 35.64 25.48
CA ARG A 3 -19.56 35.69 24.14
C ARG A 3 -19.07 34.31 23.64
N MET A 4 -19.57 33.22 24.23
CA MET A 4 -19.23 31.83 23.87
C MET A 4 -20.46 30.98 23.49
N GLU A 5 -21.63 31.59 23.33
CA GLU A 5 -22.88 30.88 22.99
C GLU A 5 -23.37 31.16 21.55
N THR A 6 -22.56 31.80 20.70
CA THR A 6 -22.94 32.12 19.30
C THR A 6 -22.07 31.44 18.24
N MET A 7 -21.28 30.40 18.58
CA MET A 7 -20.47 29.64 17.60
C MET A 7 -21.06 28.26 17.24
N ASN A 8 -22.36 28.04 17.43
CA ASN A 8 -23.00 26.74 17.16
C ASN A 8 -24.08 26.76 16.07
N THR A 9 -24.08 27.74 15.15
CA THR A 9 -25.13 27.85 14.12
C THR A 9 -24.66 28.14 12.68
N GLU A 10 -23.38 28.00 12.34
CA GLU A 10 -22.88 28.28 10.98
C GLU A 10 -22.17 27.12 10.25
N ASP A 11 -22.39 25.87 10.65
CA ASP A 11 -21.93 24.70 9.87
C ASP A 11 -23.11 23.98 9.19
N LYS A 12 -23.84 24.74 8.35
CA LYS A 12 -25.05 24.29 7.62
C LYS A 12 -24.84 24.13 6.12
N ASP A 13 -23.61 23.92 5.66
CA ASP A 13 -23.32 23.88 4.21
C ASP A 13 -22.49 22.68 3.73
N THR A 14 -22.71 21.51 4.34
CA THR A 14 -22.58 20.24 3.61
C THR A 14 -23.98 19.65 3.52
N GLY A 15 -24.66 19.77 2.38
CA GLY A 15 -26.01 19.25 2.13
C GLY A 15 -26.12 17.70 2.13
N VAL A 16 -25.39 17.05 3.02
CA VAL A 16 -25.22 15.61 3.11
C VAL A 16 -26.16 15.08 4.18
N ASP A 17 -27.25 14.44 3.74
CA ASP A 17 -28.19 13.74 4.62
C ASP A 17 -27.49 12.50 5.23
N PRO A 18 -27.20 12.48 6.55
CA PRO A 18 -26.51 11.36 7.20
C PRO A 18 -27.26 10.04 7.02
N THR A 19 -28.59 10.08 6.88
CA THR A 19 -29.40 8.86 6.72
C THR A 19 -29.22 8.22 5.35
N ARG A 20 -28.92 9.00 4.30
CA ARG A 20 -28.58 8.46 2.98
C ARG A 20 -27.25 7.71 3.01
N ILE A 21 -26.25 8.24 3.70
CA ILE A 21 -24.94 7.58 3.82
C ILE A 21 -25.06 6.25 4.55
N GLU A 22 -25.76 6.24 5.69
CA GLU A 22 -26.00 5.00 6.45
C GLU A 22 -26.76 3.95 5.61
N LYS A 23 -27.74 4.40 4.83
CA LYS A 23 -28.44 3.52 3.90
C LYS A 23 -27.49 2.95 2.83
N LEU A 24 -26.65 3.79 2.23
CA LEU A 24 -25.64 3.38 1.25
C LEU A 24 -24.71 2.31 1.83
N ARG A 25 -24.20 2.50 3.04
CA ARG A 25 -23.37 1.49 3.71
C ARG A 25 -24.06 0.17 3.96
N ARG A 26 -25.30 0.19 4.43
CA ARG A 26 -26.05 -1.05 4.65
C ARG A 26 -26.23 -1.85 3.37
N ILE A 27 -26.40 -1.15 2.25
CA ILE A 27 -26.53 -1.77 0.93
C ILE A 27 -25.16 -2.28 0.47
N GLU A 28 -24.12 -1.47 0.62
CA GLU A 28 -22.74 -1.81 0.27
C GLU A 28 -22.24 -3.04 1.01
N LYS A 29 -22.43 -3.10 2.33
CA LYS A 29 -22.06 -4.27 3.14
C LYS A 29 -22.74 -5.55 2.67
N LYS A 30 -23.99 -5.45 2.19
CA LYS A 30 -24.72 -6.58 1.60
C LYS A 30 -24.20 -6.92 0.20
N ALA A 31 -23.85 -5.92 -0.60
CA ALA A 31 -23.26 -6.11 -1.93
C ALA A 31 -21.91 -6.82 -1.83
N ILE A 32 -21.07 -6.39 -0.88
CA ILE A 32 -19.80 -7.01 -0.53
C ILE A 32 -20.01 -8.49 -0.15
N HIS A 33 -20.89 -8.75 0.81
CA HIS A 33 -21.14 -10.11 1.25
C HIS A 33 -21.65 -11.00 0.11
N ALA A 34 -22.51 -10.45 -0.77
CA ALA A 34 -22.99 -11.14 -1.96
C ALA A 34 -21.86 -11.42 -2.97
N THR A 35 -20.89 -10.50 -3.10
CA THR A 35 -19.70 -10.68 -3.96
C THR A 35 -18.83 -11.83 -3.44
N ASP A 36 -18.62 -11.92 -2.13
CA ASP A 36 -17.80 -12.97 -1.51
C ASP A 36 -18.38 -14.37 -1.69
N ILE A 37 -19.71 -14.49 -1.79
CA ILE A 37 -20.41 -15.78 -2.02
C ILE A 37 -20.82 -15.97 -3.49
N GLU A 38 -20.37 -15.10 -4.39
CA GLU A 38 -20.65 -15.12 -5.83
C GLU A 38 -22.16 -15.06 -6.18
N ASP A 39 -22.98 -14.42 -5.34
CA ASP A 39 -24.40 -14.14 -5.62
C ASP A 39 -24.55 -12.87 -6.47
N TRP A 40 -24.21 -13.01 -7.76
CA TRP A 40 -24.14 -11.87 -8.69
C TRP A 40 -25.47 -11.16 -8.92
N GLU A 41 -26.61 -11.83 -8.74
CA GLU A 41 -27.93 -11.22 -8.87
C GLU A 41 -28.20 -10.25 -7.72
N THR A 42 -27.84 -10.65 -6.50
CA THR A 42 -27.87 -9.73 -5.35
C THR A 42 -26.85 -8.60 -5.52
N VAL A 43 -25.64 -8.88 -6.04
CA VAL A 43 -24.63 -7.85 -6.29
C VAL A 43 -25.16 -6.78 -7.24
N GLU A 44 -25.72 -7.16 -8.39
CA GLU A 44 -26.34 -6.25 -9.35
C GLU A 44 -27.45 -5.42 -8.70
N ALA A 45 -28.34 -6.06 -7.95
CA ALA A 45 -29.47 -5.39 -7.30
C ALA A 45 -28.98 -4.33 -6.30
N ARG A 46 -27.94 -4.64 -5.52
CA ARG A 46 -27.42 -3.72 -4.48
C ARG A 46 -26.64 -2.57 -5.09
N TYR A 47 -25.74 -2.80 -6.05
CA TYR A 47 -25.03 -1.70 -6.70
C TYR A 47 -25.97 -0.82 -7.55
N SER A 48 -27.01 -1.39 -8.16
CA SER A 48 -28.07 -0.61 -8.81
C SER A 48 -28.85 0.25 -7.81
N GLU A 49 -29.13 -0.27 -6.61
CA GLU A 49 -29.75 0.49 -5.53
C GLU A 49 -28.83 1.62 -5.04
N MET A 50 -27.52 1.36 -4.91
CA MET A 50 -26.52 2.39 -4.56
C MET A 50 -26.47 3.50 -5.61
N LEU A 51 -26.46 3.16 -6.91
CA LEU A 51 -26.48 4.15 -7.98
C LEU A 51 -27.66 5.11 -7.87
N ARG A 52 -28.85 4.58 -7.59
CA ARG A 52 -30.05 5.41 -7.39
C ARG A 52 -29.98 6.30 -6.15
N LEU A 53 -29.22 5.90 -5.13
CA LEU A 53 -29.06 6.70 -3.91
C LEU A 53 -28.05 7.83 -4.07
N VAL A 54 -26.99 7.61 -4.84
CA VAL A 54 -25.98 8.63 -5.16
C VAL A 54 -26.42 9.54 -6.31
N ASP A 55 -27.44 9.15 -7.07
CA ASP A 55 -27.96 9.96 -8.17
C ASP A 55 -28.46 11.34 -7.68
N GLY A 56 -28.07 12.38 -8.41
CA GLY A 56 -28.27 13.79 -8.02
C GLY A 56 -27.49 14.24 -6.79
N TRP A 57 -26.78 13.35 -6.09
CA TRP A 57 -25.95 13.69 -4.93
C TRP A 57 -24.45 13.77 -5.30
N LEU A 58 -23.97 12.83 -6.10
CA LEU A 58 -22.61 12.81 -6.64
C LEU A 58 -22.64 12.98 -8.16
N ALA A 59 -21.63 13.66 -8.71
CA ALA A 59 -21.50 13.79 -10.15
C ALA A 59 -21.25 12.39 -10.79
N PRO A 60 -21.70 12.13 -12.02
CA PRO A 60 -21.47 10.85 -12.69
C PRO A 60 -19.99 10.45 -12.83
N GLY A 61 -19.08 11.43 -12.87
CA GLY A 61 -17.62 11.22 -12.88
C GLY A 61 -16.96 11.16 -11.50
N ASP A 62 -17.72 11.28 -10.41
CA ASP A 62 -17.16 11.16 -9.05
C ASP A 62 -16.57 9.74 -8.87
N PRO A 63 -15.33 9.59 -8.33
CA PRO A 63 -14.67 8.30 -8.17
C PRO A 63 -15.53 7.23 -7.47
N ASN A 64 -16.42 7.62 -6.55
CA ASN A 64 -17.36 6.68 -5.91
C ASN A 64 -18.36 6.11 -6.89
N VAL A 65 -18.93 6.98 -7.74
CA VAL A 65 -19.92 6.58 -8.74
C VAL A 65 -19.27 5.68 -9.79
N LEU A 66 -18.04 6.01 -10.19
CA LEU A 66 -17.25 5.18 -11.10
C LEU A 66 -16.95 3.79 -10.50
N LEU A 67 -16.59 3.71 -9.21
CA LEU A 67 -16.35 2.42 -8.56
C LEU A 67 -17.64 1.58 -8.42
N ILE A 68 -18.75 2.20 -8.01
CA ILE A 68 -20.06 1.54 -7.93
C ILE A 68 -20.45 0.96 -9.30
N ARG A 69 -20.27 1.73 -10.38
CA ARG A 69 -20.52 1.26 -11.75
C ARG A 69 -19.57 0.13 -12.15
N THR A 70 -18.30 0.20 -11.77
CA THR A 70 -17.32 -0.85 -12.03
C THR A 70 -17.78 -2.18 -11.43
N HIS A 71 -18.20 -2.20 -10.16
CA HIS A 71 -18.72 -3.40 -9.52
C HIS A 71 -20.05 -3.89 -10.08
N LEU A 72 -20.96 -2.97 -10.45
CA LEU A 72 -22.17 -3.35 -11.18
C LEU A 72 -21.83 -4.08 -12.48
N THR A 73 -20.81 -3.59 -13.19
CA THR A 73 -20.38 -4.15 -14.46
C THR A 73 -19.72 -5.52 -14.30
N GLU A 74 -18.94 -5.70 -13.23
CA GLU A 74 -18.42 -7.01 -12.82
C GLU A 74 -19.55 -8.02 -12.58
N ALA A 75 -20.62 -7.62 -11.89
CA ALA A 75 -21.78 -8.48 -11.66
C ALA A 75 -22.51 -8.86 -12.97
N LEU A 76 -22.73 -7.89 -13.87
CA LEU A 76 -23.35 -8.14 -15.17
C LEU A 76 -22.50 -9.08 -16.03
N THR A 77 -21.18 -8.93 -16.00
CA THR A 77 -20.23 -9.78 -16.72
C THR A 77 -20.33 -11.22 -16.22
N ASN A 78 -20.30 -11.43 -14.90
CA ASN A 78 -20.40 -12.76 -14.29
C ASN A 78 -21.77 -13.43 -14.52
N GLN A 79 -22.85 -12.66 -14.67
CA GLN A 79 -24.16 -13.19 -15.07
C GLN A 79 -24.27 -13.48 -16.58
N GLY A 80 -23.27 -13.10 -17.38
CA GLY A 80 -23.29 -13.26 -18.84
C GLY A 80 -24.15 -12.25 -19.59
N LYS A 81 -24.59 -11.16 -18.93
CA LYS A 81 -25.30 -10.01 -19.52
C LYS A 81 -24.32 -9.08 -20.25
N ILE A 82 -23.64 -9.61 -21.26
CA ILE A 82 -22.46 -8.97 -21.87
C ILE A 82 -22.78 -7.62 -22.51
N ASP A 83 -23.86 -7.50 -23.27
CA ASP A 83 -24.15 -6.25 -23.99
C ASP A 83 -24.35 -5.08 -23.01
N GLN A 84 -25.06 -5.32 -21.90
CA GLN A 84 -25.22 -4.32 -20.84
C GLN A 84 -23.88 -4.00 -20.16
N ALA A 85 -23.02 -5.00 -19.97
CA ALA A 85 -21.69 -4.77 -19.41
C ALA A 85 -20.81 -3.92 -20.35
N ILE A 86 -20.90 -4.11 -21.67
CA ILE A 86 -20.16 -3.32 -22.66
C ILE A 86 -20.61 -1.86 -22.63
N ASP A 87 -21.93 -1.63 -22.60
CA ASP A 87 -22.49 -0.27 -22.57
C ASP A 87 -21.99 0.52 -21.36
N ILE A 88 -21.95 -0.11 -20.17
CA ILE A 88 -21.44 0.55 -18.96
C ILE A 88 -19.92 0.73 -19.01
N HIS A 89 -19.16 -0.22 -19.57
CA HIS A 89 -17.71 -0.05 -19.74
C HIS A 89 -17.36 1.15 -20.62
N HIS A 90 -18.07 1.34 -21.74
CA HIS A 90 -17.86 2.52 -22.59
C HIS A 90 -18.16 3.81 -21.84
N ASP A 91 -19.30 3.90 -21.14
CA ASP A 91 -19.63 5.09 -20.33
C ASP A 91 -18.62 5.32 -19.19
N LEU A 92 -18.02 4.27 -18.64
CA LEU A 92 -16.95 4.36 -17.64
C LEU A 92 -15.67 4.95 -18.24
N LEU A 93 -15.19 4.40 -19.37
CA LEU A 93 -13.96 4.87 -20.00
C LEU A 93 -14.05 6.33 -20.46
N ASP A 94 -15.22 6.76 -20.94
CA ASP A 94 -15.45 8.15 -21.36
C ASP A 94 -15.48 9.14 -20.18
N ARG A 95 -15.69 8.66 -18.95
CA ARG A 95 -15.83 9.49 -17.74
C ARG A 95 -14.62 9.49 -16.83
N ILE A 96 -13.76 8.48 -16.95
CA ILE A 96 -12.57 8.39 -16.11
C ILE A 96 -11.54 9.37 -16.65
N GLU A 97 -11.29 10.43 -15.90
CA GLU A 97 -10.17 11.35 -16.10
C GLU A 97 -9.02 10.87 -15.19
N PRO A 98 -7.98 10.20 -15.71
CA PRO A 98 -6.96 9.54 -14.90
C PRO A 98 -5.89 10.52 -14.36
N ASP A 99 -6.35 11.60 -13.73
CA ASP A 99 -5.47 12.67 -13.22
C ASP A 99 -4.93 12.32 -11.82
N THR A 100 -5.73 11.64 -11.01
CA THR A 100 -5.34 11.18 -9.67
C THR A 100 -4.94 9.72 -9.64
N ASP A 101 -4.16 9.33 -8.61
CA ASP A 101 -3.83 7.93 -8.34
C ASP A 101 -5.11 7.06 -8.19
N VAL A 102 -6.20 7.64 -7.68
CA VAL A 102 -7.49 6.96 -7.49
C VAL A 102 -8.17 6.67 -8.82
N GLU A 103 -8.28 7.68 -9.69
CA GLU A 103 -8.88 7.51 -11.02
C GLU A 103 -8.05 6.57 -11.89
N LYS A 104 -6.71 6.64 -11.83
CA LYS A 104 -5.83 5.66 -12.48
C LYS A 104 -6.06 4.24 -11.98
N ALA A 105 -6.32 4.07 -10.69
CA ALA A 105 -6.63 2.75 -10.12
C ALA A 105 -7.97 2.21 -10.64
N ILE A 106 -8.98 3.07 -10.71
CA ILE A 106 -10.31 2.73 -11.26
C ILE A 106 -10.16 2.38 -12.74
N LEU A 107 -9.44 3.20 -13.53
CA LEU A 107 -9.14 2.92 -14.93
C LEU A 107 -8.51 1.55 -15.10
N ASN A 108 -7.48 1.25 -14.31
CA ASN A 108 -6.82 -0.05 -14.33
C ASN A 108 -7.80 -1.21 -14.06
N GLN A 109 -8.70 -1.06 -13.09
CA GLN A 109 -9.69 -2.09 -12.76
C GLN A 109 -10.72 -2.29 -13.89
N VAL A 110 -11.22 -1.20 -14.48
CA VAL A 110 -12.16 -1.24 -15.62
C VAL A 110 -11.52 -1.94 -16.82
N LEU A 111 -10.26 -1.62 -17.12
CA LEU A 111 -9.52 -2.25 -18.22
C LEU A 111 -9.31 -3.76 -18.01
N HIS A 112 -9.04 -4.21 -16.78
CA HIS A 112 -8.96 -5.64 -16.47
C HIS A 112 -10.30 -6.37 -16.67
N LEU A 113 -11.42 -5.74 -16.33
CA LEU A 113 -12.75 -6.31 -16.56
C LEU A 113 -13.07 -6.43 -18.07
N GLN A 114 -12.61 -5.49 -18.90
CA GLN A 114 -12.76 -5.60 -20.36
C GLN A 114 -12.06 -6.84 -20.94
N ILE A 115 -10.89 -7.20 -20.42
CA ILE A 115 -10.19 -8.43 -20.84
C ILE A 115 -11.06 -9.68 -20.56
N ALA A 116 -11.79 -9.70 -19.44
CA ALA A 116 -12.73 -10.79 -19.14
C ALA A 116 -13.93 -10.80 -20.10
N VAL A 117 -14.49 -9.64 -20.43
CA VAL A 117 -15.58 -9.49 -21.41
C VAL A 117 -15.14 -9.99 -22.80
N VAL A 118 -13.91 -9.71 -23.22
CA VAL A 118 -13.32 -10.17 -24.48
C VAL A 118 -13.38 -11.70 -24.59
N GLU A 119 -12.95 -12.44 -23.56
CA GLU A 119 -13.01 -13.92 -23.59
C GLU A 119 -14.44 -14.43 -23.82
N MET A 120 -15.40 -13.78 -23.16
CA MET A 120 -16.80 -14.14 -23.31
C MET A 120 -17.37 -13.79 -24.70
N LEU A 121 -16.90 -12.72 -25.34
CA LEU A 121 -17.25 -12.37 -26.73
C LEU A 121 -16.68 -13.37 -27.74
N LEU A 122 -15.44 -13.82 -27.55
CA LEU A 122 -14.83 -14.85 -28.41
C LEU A 122 -15.63 -16.15 -28.38
N SER A 123 -16.10 -16.58 -27.19
CA SER A 123 -16.95 -17.78 -27.06
C SER A 123 -18.29 -17.66 -27.80
N ARG A 124 -18.78 -16.42 -28.01
CA ARG A 124 -20.01 -16.10 -28.75
C ARG A 124 -19.77 -15.78 -30.23
N ASN A 125 -18.54 -15.99 -30.71
CA ASN A 125 -18.12 -15.72 -32.08
C ASN A 125 -18.28 -14.25 -32.50
N ARG A 126 -18.07 -13.32 -31.55
CA ARG A 126 -18.11 -11.86 -31.72
C ARG A 126 -16.70 -11.26 -31.67
N GLY A 127 -15.79 -11.79 -32.50
CA GLY A 127 -14.38 -11.38 -32.50
C GLY A 127 -14.16 -9.93 -32.95
N LYS A 128 -15.01 -9.41 -33.84
CA LYS A 128 -14.97 -8.00 -34.24
C LYS A 128 -15.25 -7.06 -33.06
N ASP A 129 -16.31 -7.30 -32.31
CA ASP A 129 -16.66 -6.50 -31.12
C ASP A 129 -15.53 -6.58 -30.07
N ALA A 130 -14.89 -7.75 -29.92
CA ALA A 130 -13.74 -7.92 -29.04
C ALA A 130 -12.52 -7.08 -29.49
N LEU A 131 -12.27 -6.98 -30.79
CA LEU A 131 -11.22 -6.10 -31.33
C LEU A 131 -11.52 -4.63 -31.09
N ASP A 132 -12.75 -4.19 -31.35
CA ASP A 132 -13.16 -2.80 -31.16
C ASP A 132 -12.97 -2.37 -29.68
N ILE A 133 -13.37 -3.24 -28.73
CA ILE A 133 -13.15 -3.01 -27.30
C ILE A 133 -11.66 -2.92 -26.95
N LEU A 134 -10.84 -3.89 -27.41
CA LEU A 134 -9.41 -3.91 -27.10
C LEU A 134 -8.66 -2.73 -27.71
N GLN A 135 -9.11 -2.25 -28.87
CA GLN A 135 -8.49 -1.10 -29.53
C GLN A 135 -8.76 0.19 -28.75
N ASN A 136 -10.01 0.41 -28.33
CA ASN A 136 -10.35 1.53 -27.43
C ASN A 136 -9.60 1.43 -26.09
N ALA A 137 -9.60 0.24 -25.47
CA ALA A 137 -8.89 -0.02 -24.22
C ALA A 137 -7.38 0.28 -24.32
N LEU A 138 -6.76 -0.04 -25.46
CA LEU A 138 -5.34 0.22 -25.69
C LEU A 138 -5.05 1.72 -25.79
N GLU A 139 -5.90 2.49 -26.46
CA GLU A 139 -5.76 3.95 -26.58
C GLU A 139 -5.86 4.62 -25.20
N VAL A 140 -6.94 4.32 -24.46
CA VAL A 140 -7.17 4.88 -23.12
C VAL A 140 -6.10 4.44 -22.12
N SER A 141 -5.63 3.17 -22.17
CA SER A 141 -4.57 2.69 -21.27
C SER A 141 -3.21 3.34 -21.54
N VAL A 142 -2.87 3.60 -22.80
CA VAL A 142 -1.63 4.31 -23.17
C VAL A 142 -1.65 5.74 -22.66
N GLU A 143 -2.79 6.43 -22.80
CA GLU A 143 -2.96 7.82 -22.35
C GLU A 143 -2.99 7.92 -20.81
N GLY A 144 -3.83 7.12 -20.14
CA GLY A 144 -4.08 7.23 -18.71
C GLY A 144 -3.08 6.54 -17.79
N LEU A 145 -2.55 5.37 -18.20
CA LEU A 145 -1.63 4.57 -17.37
C LEU A 145 -0.18 4.60 -17.89
N GLY A 146 -0.01 4.89 -19.18
CA GLY A 146 1.28 4.95 -19.85
C GLY A 146 1.65 3.66 -20.61
N ARG A 147 2.56 3.81 -21.58
CA ARG A 147 2.94 2.76 -22.54
C ARG A 147 3.57 1.51 -21.91
N LYS A 148 4.25 1.66 -20.78
CA LYS A 148 5.00 0.59 -20.07
C LYS A 148 4.24 0.04 -18.85
N HIS A 149 2.97 0.41 -18.67
CA HIS A 149 2.17 -0.12 -17.57
C HIS A 149 1.79 -1.57 -17.86
N GLU A 150 1.84 -2.44 -16.84
CA GLU A 150 1.57 -3.88 -16.95
C GLU A 150 0.22 -4.17 -17.64
N THR A 151 -0.83 -3.44 -17.26
CA THR A 151 -2.16 -3.56 -17.87
C THR A 151 -2.17 -3.17 -19.35
N THR A 152 -1.45 -2.11 -19.73
CA THR A 152 -1.32 -1.67 -21.12
C THR A 152 -0.64 -2.74 -21.97
N ASP A 153 0.39 -3.39 -21.41
CA ASP A 153 1.07 -4.52 -22.06
C ASP A 153 0.13 -5.73 -22.20
N SER A 154 -0.64 -6.04 -21.16
CA SER A 154 -1.62 -7.14 -21.17
C SER A 154 -2.72 -6.92 -22.23
N ILE A 155 -3.23 -5.69 -22.37
CA ILE A 155 -4.20 -5.35 -23.42
C ILE A 155 -3.59 -5.53 -24.81
N ARG A 156 -2.33 -5.09 -25.01
CA ARG A 156 -1.63 -5.21 -26.29
C ARG A 156 -1.44 -6.68 -26.72
N GLU A 157 -1.09 -7.54 -25.77
CA GLU A 157 -0.97 -8.97 -26.01
C GLU A 157 -2.33 -9.60 -26.37
N ASN A 158 -3.39 -9.24 -25.63
CA ASN A 158 -4.75 -9.69 -25.91
C ASN A 158 -5.25 -9.23 -27.28
N HIS A 159 -4.99 -7.97 -27.66
CA HIS A 159 -5.34 -7.43 -28.97
C HIS A 159 -4.69 -8.22 -30.11
N SER A 160 -3.39 -8.53 -29.97
CA SER A 160 -2.65 -9.34 -30.94
C SER A 160 -3.22 -10.76 -31.05
N ARG A 161 -3.52 -11.39 -29.90
CA ARG A 161 -4.12 -12.73 -29.83
C ARG A 161 -5.51 -12.78 -30.49
N VAL A 162 -6.35 -11.77 -30.26
CA VAL A 162 -7.70 -11.68 -30.84
C VAL A 162 -7.63 -11.42 -32.35
N LEU A 163 -6.69 -10.58 -32.82
CA LEU A 163 -6.45 -10.38 -34.25
C LEU A 163 -6.13 -11.69 -34.97
N GLU A 164 -5.25 -12.52 -34.39
CA GLU A 164 -4.92 -13.84 -34.93
C GLU A 164 -6.10 -14.81 -34.88
N TRP A 165 -6.89 -14.76 -33.81
CA TRP A 165 -8.12 -15.55 -33.68
C TRP A 165 -9.12 -15.23 -34.79
N GLU A 166 -9.35 -13.93 -35.06
CA GLU A 166 -10.29 -13.48 -36.08
C GLU A 166 -9.81 -13.84 -37.49
N ARG A 167 -8.50 -13.67 -37.78
CA ARG A 167 -7.89 -14.11 -39.05
C ARG A 167 -8.10 -15.61 -39.27
N ARG A 168 -7.86 -16.45 -38.26
CA ARG A 168 -8.08 -17.91 -38.35
C ARG A 168 -9.55 -18.25 -38.59
N ASN A 169 -10.49 -17.54 -37.98
CA ASN A 169 -11.91 -17.79 -38.19
C ASN A 169 -12.42 -17.33 -39.55
N ILE A 170 -11.95 -16.18 -40.06
CA ILE A 170 -12.24 -15.73 -41.42
C ILE A 170 -11.71 -16.76 -42.43
N GLN A 171 -10.47 -17.25 -42.24
CA GLN A 171 -9.88 -18.26 -43.12
C GLN A 171 -10.72 -19.55 -43.11
N LYS A 172 -11.10 -20.07 -41.94
CA LYS A 172 -12.00 -21.24 -41.83
C LYS A 172 -13.34 -21.01 -42.54
N ARG A 173 -13.89 -19.80 -42.46
CA ARG A 173 -15.15 -19.46 -43.13
C ARG A 173 -14.99 -19.42 -44.64
N MET A 174 -13.88 -18.87 -45.14
CA MET A 174 -13.53 -18.89 -46.57
C MET A 174 -13.32 -20.32 -47.08
N ASP A 175 -12.62 -21.17 -46.33
CA ASP A 175 -12.39 -22.57 -46.71
C ASP A 175 -13.70 -23.37 -46.78
N ARG A 176 -14.63 -23.13 -45.85
CA ARG A 176 -15.99 -23.70 -45.89
C ARG A 176 -16.78 -23.25 -47.11
N LEU A 177 -16.65 -21.98 -47.51
CA LEU A 177 -17.29 -21.44 -48.71
C LEU A 177 -16.71 -22.04 -49.98
N LYS A 178 -15.38 -22.15 -50.08
CA LYS A 178 -14.68 -22.84 -51.19
C LYS A 178 -15.11 -24.30 -51.31
N ALA A 179 -15.20 -25.02 -50.19
CA ALA A 179 -15.65 -26.41 -50.17
C ALA A 179 -17.12 -26.56 -50.62
N LYS A 180 -18.00 -25.62 -50.25
CA LYS A 180 -19.40 -25.58 -50.73
C LYS A 180 -19.49 -25.30 -52.23
N ALA A 181 -18.68 -24.37 -52.76
CA ALA A 181 -18.65 -24.06 -54.18
C ALA A 181 -18.22 -25.28 -55.01
N ASN A 182 -17.14 -25.96 -54.61
CA ASN A 182 -16.66 -27.18 -55.27
C ASN A 182 -17.67 -28.34 -55.24
N ARG A 183 -18.57 -28.39 -54.25
CA ARG A 183 -19.66 -29.39 -54.22
C ARG A 183 -20.79 -29.04 -55.19
N ARG A 184 -21.08 -27.75 -55.43
CA ARG A 184 -22.12 -27.33 -56.39
C ARG A 184 -21.71 -27.61 -57.84
N ASP A 185 -20.43 -27.40 -58.18
CA ASP A 185 -19.91 -27.72 -59.52
C ASP A 185 -19.96 -29.21 -59.84
N LYS A 186 -19.93 -30.08 -58.83
CA LYS A 186 -20.06 -31.54 -59.03
C LYS A 186 -21.51 -32.03 -59.18
N THR A 187 -22.50 -31.18 -58.95
CA THR A 187 -23.94 -31.56 -58.97
C THR A 187 -24.71 -31.07 -60.20
N VAL A 188 -24.05 -30.43 -61.17
CA VAL A 188 -24.68 -30.09 -62.46
C VAL A 188 -24.37 -31.19 -63.48
N PRO A 189 -25.35 -31.97 -63.97
CA PRO A 189 -25.10 -32.91 -65.05
C PRO A 189 -24.82 -32.11 -66.32
N VAL A 190 -23.58 -32.23 -66.80
CA VAL A 190 -23.17 -31.72 -68.12
C VAL A 190 -23.96 -32.52 -69.17
N THR A 191 -25.09 -31.97 -69.62
CA THR A 191 -25.69 -32.35 -70.89
C THR A 191 -24.95 -31.56 -71.97
N ALA A 192 -23.98 -32.23 -72.59
CA ALA A 192 -23.31 -31.75 -73.78
C ALA A 192 -24.32 -31.75 -74.95
N ALA A 193 -24.87 -30.59 -75.27
CA ALA A 193 -25.51 -30.33 -76.55
C ALA A 193 -24.61 -29.39 -77.35
N THR A 194 -23.96 -29.96 -78.34
CA THR A 194 -23.26 -29.28 -79.42
C THR A 194 -24.22 -28.42 -80.23
N GLY A 195 -24.00 -27.10 -80.26
CA GLY A 195 -24.75 -26.16 -81.09
C GLY A 195 -24.01 -24.82 -81.19
N SER A 196 -23.68 -24.45 -82.43
CA SER A 196 -22.74 -23.42 -82.89
C SER A 196 -22.97 -21.97 -82.39
N PRO A 197 -21.97 -21.07 -82.54
CA PRO A 197 -21.93 -19.77 -81.88
C PRO A 197 -22.54 -18.65 -82.73
N ILE A 198 -23.39 -17.82 -82.13
CA ILE A 198 -23.81 -16.53 -82.68
C ILE A 198 -24.01 -15.53 -81.53
N TYR A 199 -23.05 -14.63 -81.28
CA TYR A 199 -23.25 -13.17 -81.24
C TYR A 199 -21.96 -12.42 -80.85
N SER A 200 -21.75 -11.28 -81.52
CA SER A 200 -20.59 -10.38 -81.48
C SER A 200 -20.53 -9.50 -80.21
N PRO A 201 -19.37 -8.84 -79.94
CA PRO A 201 -19.05 -8.25 -78.64
C PRO A 201 -19.43 -6.77 -78.56
N GLN A 202 -20.05 -6.33 -77.46
CA GLN A 202 -20.03 -4.92 -77.06
C GLN A 202 -19.98 -4.74 -75.53
N THR A 203 -19.08 -3.85 -75.14
CA THR A 203 -19.03 -3.02 -73.92
C THR A 203 -18.75 -3.69 -72.56
N THR A 204 -17.46 -3.68 -72.20
CA THR A 204 -16.99 -3.65 -70.81
C THR A 204 -17.13 -2.23 -70.23
N PRO A 205 -17.75 -2.03 -69.06
CA PRO A 205 -17.43 -0.88 -68.22
C PRO A 205 -16.34 -1.28 -67.22
N GLU A 206 -15.26 -0.51 -67.28
CA GLU A 206 -14.15 -0.45 -66.34
C GLU A 206 -14.67 -0.21 -64.91
N VAL A 207 -14.45 -1.14 -63.99
CA VAL A 207 -14.58 -0.88 -62.55
C VAL A 207 -13.18 -0.55 -62.02
N ARG A 208 -12.92 0.74 -61.84
CA ARG A 208 -11.78 1.26 -61.07
C ARG A 208 -11.92 0.82 -59.61
N LEU A 209 -10.95 0.04 -59.13
CA LEU A 209 -10.65 -0.05 -57.70
C LEU A 209 -9.78 1.16 -57.33
N PRO A 210 -10.11 1.94 -56.28
CA PRO A 210 -9.24 2.99 -55.81
C PRO A 210 -8.06 2.37 -55.05
N SER A 211 -6.86 2.72 -55.50
CA SER A 211 -5.59 2.57 -54.80
C SER A 211 -5.58 3.41 -53.51
N SER A 212 -5.36 2.78 -52.36
CA SER A 212 -4.88 3.48 -51.16
C SER A 212 -3.56 2.87 -50.70
N THR A 213 -2.50 3.62 -50.96
CA THR A 213 -1.30 3.82 -50.12
C THR A 213 -0.99 2.73 -49.08
N ALA A 214 -0.02 1.89 -49.43
CA ALA A 214 0.77 1.16 -48.46
C ALA A 214 1.76 2.14 -47.80
N ASP A 215 1.42 2.60 -46.60
CA ASP A 215 2.42 3.14 -45.69
C ASP A 215 3.09 1.98 -44.98
N THR A 216 4.38 1.85 -45.24
CA THR A 216 5.35 1.01 -44.54
C THR A 216 5.44 1.45 -43.08
N PHE A 217 4.96 0.60 -42.18
CA PHE A 217 5.42 0.59 -40.79
C PHE A 217 6.28 -0.65 -40.59
N ASP A 218 7.58 -0.40 -40.41
CA ASP A 218 8.55 -1.35 -39.89
C ASP A 218 8.06 -1.86 -38.53
N ASN A 219 7.88 -3.18 -38.42
CA ASN A 219 7.83 -3.87 -37.13
C ASN A 219 8.97 -4.88 -37.11
N GLU A 220 10.01 -4.53 -36.35
CA GLU A 220 11.03 -5.46 -35.88
C GLU A 220 10.35 -6.62 -35.15
N ALA A 221 10.65 -7.83 -35.63
CA ALA A 221 10.24 -9.07 -35.03
C ALA A 221 10.97 -9.28 -33.70
N VAL A 222 10.20 -9.30 -32.60
CA VAL A 222 10.61 -9.99 -31.38
C VAL A 222 9.87 -11.33 -31.37
N GLY A 223 10.65 -12.41 -31.50
CA GLY A 223 10.16 -13.77 -31.58
C GLY A 223 9.51 -14.23 -30.28
N LEU A 224 8.28 -14.74 -30.40
CA LEU A 224 7.63 -15.58 -29.40
C LEU A 224 7.50 -16.99 -29.97
N GLY A 225 8.38 -17.87 -29.49
CA GLY A 225 8.21 -19.31 -29.64
C GLY A 225 7.14 -19.79 -28.67
N ILE A 226 5.95 -20.09 -29.20
CA ILE A 226 4.92 -20.87 -28.49
C ILE A 226 4.87 -22.25 -29.13
N CYS A 227 5.43 -23.23 -28.42
CA CYS A 227 5.14 -24.64 -28.64
C CYS A 227 3.92 -25.01 -27.80
N ILE A 228 2.80 -25.31 -28.44
CA ILE A 228 1.76 -26.17 -27.86
C ILE A 228 1.46 -27.24 -28.90
N ALA A 229 2.07 -28.41 -28.69
CA ALA A 229 1.64 -29.66 -29.29
C ALA A 229 0.33 -30.08 -28.62
N GLY A 230 -0.62 -30.53 -29.45
CA GLY A 230 -1.93 -30.92 -29.00
C GLY A 230 -1.95 -32.28 -28.33
N ASP A 231 -3.06 -32.52 -27.61
CA ASP A 231 -3.70 -33.82 -27.61
C ASP A 231 -5.22 -33.65 -27.56
N THR A 232 -5.88 -34.25 -28.53
CA THR A 232 -7.33 -34.47 -28.55
C THR A 232 -7.57 -35.95 -28.33
N SER A 233 -8.26 -36.32 -27.26
CA SER A 233 -9.03 -37.56 -27.22
C SER A 233 -10.35 -37.34 -26.46
N SER A 234 -11.42 -37.43 -27.24
CA SER A 234 -12.80 -37.74 -26.91
C SER A 234 -13.11 -38.23 -25.49
N ASN A 235 -14.13 -37.62 -24.87
CA ASN A 235 -15.15 -38.39 -24.18
C ASN A 235 -16.53 -37.75 -24.39
N THR A 236 -17.38 -38.50 -25.07
CA THR A 236 -18.80 -38.23 -25.33
C THR A 236 -19.64 -38.99 -24.32
N SER A 237 -20.51 -38.29 -23.59
CA SER A 237 -21.82 -38.86 -23.21
C SER A 237 -22.73 -37.81 -22.58
N PHE A 238 -23.77 -37.45 -23.31
CA PHE A 238 -25.11 -37.14 -22.80
C PHE A 238 -26.06 -38.03 -23.62
N PRO A 239 -27.21 -38.50 -23.08
CA PRO A 239 -28.42 -37.71 -23.33
C PRO A 239 -29.58 -37.82 -22.32
N ARG A 240 -30.31 -36.70 -22.24
CA ARG A 240 -31.78 -36.51 -22.23
C ARG A 240 -32.62 -36.84 -20.98
N SER A 241 -33.67 -36.02 -20.89
CA SER A 241 -34.69 -35.84 -19.85
C SER A 241 -36.08 -36.35 -20.29
N ARG A 242 -37.01 -36.37 -19.30
CA ARG A 242 -38.49 -36.57 -19.28
C ARG A 242 -38.95 -37.96 -18.78
N THR A 243 -39.96 -38.16 -17.92
CA THR A 243 -40.97 -37.32 -17.22
C THR A 243 -41.76 -38.17 -16.19
N SER A 244 -42.13 -37.54 -15.07
CA SER A 244 -43.40 -37.58 -14.29
C SER A 244 -43.93 -38.82 -13.51
N SER A 245 -44.05 -38.59 -12.19
CA SER A 245 -45.24 -38.70 -11.29
C SER A 245 -45.81 -40.07 -10.86
N ALA A 246 -45.88 -40.35 -9.55
CA ALA A 246 -47.03 -39.99 -8.66
C ALA A 246 -46.98 -40.65 -7.24
N GLN A 247 -47.42 -39.87 -6.23
CA GLN A 247 -48.17 -40.23 -4.99
C GLN A 247 -47.47 -40.67 -3.66
N LEU A 248 -47.38 -39.63 -2.79
CA LEU A 248 -47.59 -39.43 -1.32
C LEU A 248 -48.60 -40.38 -0.58
N PRO A 249 -48.81 -40.33 0.79
CA PRO A 249 -48.74 -39.15 1.68
C PRO A 249 -48.43 -39.29 3.21
N GLU A 250 -48.40 -38.10 3.85
CA GLU A 250 -48.80 -37.72 5.23
C GLU A 250 -47.87 -37.90 6.45
N GLY A 251 -47.70 -36.77 7.18
CA GLY A 251 -47.01 -36.64 8.46
C GLY A 251 -46.82 -35.16 8.85
N THR A 252 -47.82 -34.60 9.52
CA THR A 252 -48.06 -33.21 9.93
C THR A 252 -47.24 -32.73 11.14
N SER A 253 -46.83 -31.44 11.17
CA SER A 253 -47.12 -30.49 12.27
C SER A 253 -46.63 -29.06 11.97
N GLN A 254 -47.51 -28.10 12.26
CA GLN A 254 -47.47 -26.66 11.94
C GLN A 254 -46.71 -25.80 12.98
N PRO A 255 -46.37 -24.54 12.64
CA PRO A 255 -46.03 -23.50 13.62
C PRO A 255 -47.28 -22.73 14.07
N VAL A 256 -47.33 -22.31 15.35
CA VAL A 256 -48.40 -21.46 15.89
C VAL A 256 -47.81 -20.19 16.50
N ALA A 257 -48.31 -19.05 16.06
CA ALA A 257 -48.21 -17.76 16.73
C ALA A 257 -49.61 -17.34 17.21
N PHE A 258 -49.73 -16.86 18.45
CA PHE A 258 -50.80 -15.93 18.83
C PHE A 258 -50.37 -15.01 19.98
N ARG A 259 -50.81 -13.75 19.86
CA ARG A 259 -50.57 -12.61 20.76
C ARG A 259 -51.45 -12.65 22.01
N GLY A 260 -50.95 -12.09 23.11
CA GLY A 260 -51.71 -11.60 24.28
C GLY A 260 -50.99 -10.40 24.90
N ARG A 261 -51.75 -9.36 25.28
CA ARG A 261 -51.36 -7.95 25.50
C ARG A 261 -50.71 -7.63 26.87
N PRO A 262 -50.10 -6.41 27.02
CA PRO A 262 -49.47 -5.89 28.24
C PRO A 262 -50.39 -5.00 29.09
N ILE A 263 -50.00 -4.71 30.34
CA ILE A 263 -50.42 -3.67 31.34
C ILE A 263 -49.68 -4.11 32.64
N GLN A 264 -48.92 -3.35 33.45
CA GLN A 264 -49.06 -1.99 33.99
C GLN A 264 -47.70 -1.57 34.61
N SER A 265 -47.16 -0.45 34.13
CA SER A 265 -46.56 0.71 34.85
C SER A 265 -45.52 0.62 36.00
N PRO A 266 -44.76 1.72 36.19
CA PRO A 266 -43.45 1.77 36.85
C PRO A 266 -43.48 2.38 38.26
N ARG A 267 -42.37 2.27 39.00
CA ARG A 267 -42.04 3.18 40.10
C ARG A 267 -40.77 3.97 39.83
N THR A 268 -41.02 5.23 39.57
CA THR A 268 -40.16 6.40 39.51
C THR A 268 -39.65 6.86 40.90
N ARG A 269 -38.46 7.48 40.88
CA ARG A 269 -38.04 8.74 41.58
C ARG A 269 -37.60 8.67 43.08
N PRO A 270 -36.90 9.70 43.64
CA PRO A 270 -35.61 10.31 43.19
C PRO A 270 -34.72 10.94 44.34
N ARG A 271 -33.46 11.30 44.00
CA ARG A 271 -32.65 12.50 44.39
C ARG A 271 -32.23 12.83 45.88
N PRO A 272 -31.14 13.62 46.05
CA PRO A 272 -30.31 13.83 47.28
C PRO A 272 -30.63 15.21 47.95
N PRO A 273 -29.74 16.04 48.58
CA PRO A 273 -28.39 15.92 49.21
C PRO A 273 -28.27 16.61 50.62
N ALA A 274 -27.10 16.55 51.28
CA ALA A 274 -26.58 17.61 52.17
C ALA A 274 -25.08 17.43 52.56
N LYS A 275 -24.27 18.48 52.37
CA LYS A 275 -22.99 18.80 53.06
C LYS A 275 -23.32 19.31 54.51
N PRO A 276 -22.39 19.68 55.46
CA PRO A 276 -21.04 20.25 55.24
C PRO A 276 -19.93 20.14 56.35
N LEU A 277 -18.76 20.71 56.01
CA LEU A 277 -17.77 21.48 56.81
C LEU A 277 -16.79 20.81 57.80
N GLY A 278 -15.49 21.12 57.58
CA GLY A 278 -14.36 20.95 58.51
C GLY A 278 -13.05 21.47 57.92
N LEU A 279 -12.58 22.63 58.41
CA LEU A 279 -11.46 23.48 57.98
C LEU A 279 -10.04 22.86 58.05
N GLN A 280 -9.10 23.30 57.18
CA GLN A 280 -8.03 24.25 57.53
C GLN A 280 -7.05 24.61 56.38
N ARG A 281 -6.90 25.93 56.19
CA ARG A 281 -5.71 26.77 55.94
C ARG A 281 -4.93 26.79 54.60
N ASP A 282 -5.03 27.99 54.01
CA ASP A 282 -3.96 28.93 53.60
C ASP A 282 -3.05 28.59 52.39
N GLN A 283 -3.34 29.20 51.23
CA GLN A 283 -2.68 30.45 50.78
C GLN A 283 -3.26 30.96 49.42
N GLN A 284 -3.86 32.15 49.49
CA GLN A 284 -4.08 33.16 48.44
C GLN A 284 -2.73 33.82 48.04
N THR A 285 -2.47 34.56 46.96
CA THR A 285 -3.16 35.09 45.76
C THR A 285 -2.09 35.78 44.89
N ASN A 286 -2.35 35.86 43.58
CA ASN A 286 -2.06 36.93 42.60
C ASN A 286 -0.89 37.91 42.83
N ASP A 287 -0.03 38.12 41.82
CA ASP A 287 -0.05 39.42 41.10
C ASP A 287 0.67 39.42 39.75
N VAL A 288 0.35 40.45 38.98
CA VAL A 288 0.55 40.69 37.55
C VAL A 288 1.68 41.71 37.31
N SER A 289 2.39 41.56 36.18
CA SER A 289 3.19 42.57 35.45
C SER A 289 4.52 43.12 36.01
N LYS A 290 5.60 42.98 35.22
CA LYS A 290 6.45 44.14 34.86
C LYS A 290 7.32 43.96 33.60
N PHE A 291 7.34 45.06 32.87
CA PHE A 291 8.01 45.49 31.64
C PHE A 291 9.54 45.33 31.53
N ALA A 292 9.97 44.99 30.30
CA ALA A 292 10.82 45.73 29.34
C ALA A 292 12.32 46.08 29.58
N CYS A 293 13.04 45.90 28.44
CA CYS A 293 14.17 46.65 27.89
C CYS A 293 15.57 46.48 28.49
N LEU A 294 16.54 46.05 27.65
CA LEU A 294 17.57 46.93 27.09
C LEU A 294 18.40 46.26 25.98
N ARG A 295 18.85 47.11 25.05
CA ARG A 295 19.59 46.85 23.80
C ARG A 295 21.08 46.63 24.05
N GLY A 296 21.76 46.02 23.09
CA GLY A 296 23.22 46.07 22.94
C GLY A 296 23.67 45.55 21.57
N SER A 297 23.77 46.46 20.60
CA SER A 297 24.37 46.29 19.26
C SER A 297 25.90 46.18 19.30
N GLN A 298 26.52 45.43 18.38
CA GLN A 298 27.67 45.89 17.56
C GLN A 298 28.10 44.83 16.51
N THR A 299 28.25 45.29 15.26
CA THR A 299 29.07 44.77 14.16
C THR A 299 30.13 45.87 13.85
N PRO A 300 31.06 45.78 12.87
CA PRO A 300 31.81 44.65 12.27
C PRO A 300 33.35 44.95 12.10
N SER A 301 34.05 44.04 11.41
CA SER A 301 35.17 44.28 10.46
C SER A 301 36.62 44.19 11.00
N LEU A 302 37.50 43.35 10.40
CA LEU A 302 38.30 43.66 9.20
C LEU A 302 39.57 42.77 9.07
N ARG A 303 39.82 42.30 7.83
CA ARG A 303 41.11 41.98 7.14
C ARG A 303 41.82 40.60 7.26
N ALA A 304 41.73 39.90 6.12
CA ALA A 304 42.81 39.61 5.15
C ALA A 304 43.86 38.51 5.44
N GLY A 305 43.98 37.59 4.48
CA GLY A 305 45.17 36.76 4.24
C GLY A 305 44.86 35.47 3.47
N ASP A 306 44.90 35.54 2.15
CA ASP A 306 44.93 34.41 1.19
C ASP A 306 46.36 34.30 0.60
N PRO A 307 46.69 33.40 -0.34
CA PRO A 307 47.09 31.99 -0.19
C PRO A 307 48.54 31.70 -0.68
N SER A 308 49.07 30.48 -0.46
CA SER A 308 50.17 29.90 -1.28
C SER A 308 50.32 28.37 -1.16
N ARG A 309 49.88 27.69 -2.22
CA ARG A 309 50.39 26.54 -3.02
C ARG A 309 51.54 25.55 -2.56
N PRO A 310 51.64 24.37 -3.23
CA PRO A 310 52.15 23.09 -2.71
C PRO A 310 53.55 22.68 -3.21
N VAL A 311 54.12 21.58 -2.67
CA VAL A 311 55.19 20.78 -3.31
C VAL A 311 55.04 19.29 -3.00
N ALA A 312 55.15 18.47 -4.03
CA ALA A 312 55.34 17.01 -4.01
C ALA A 312 56.83 16.67 -4.16
N ASN A 313 57.32 15.61 -3.49
CA ASN A 313 58.07 14.49 -4.10
C ASN A 313 58.79 13.59 -3.06
N ALA A 314 58.45 12.30 -3.15
CA ALA A 314 59.29 11.10 -3.14
C ALA A 314 60.65 11.06 -2.41
N SER A 315 60.83 10.08 -1.51
CA SER A 315 61.55 8.82 -1.83
C SER A 315 61.62 7.84 -0.64
N PRO A 316 61.86 6.53 -0.89
CA PRO A 316 61.53 5.42 0.02
C PRO A 316 62.75 4.79 0.70
N LEU A 317 62.52 3.99 1.76
CA LEU A 317 63.47 2.97 2.24
C LEU A 317 62.73 1.78 2.89
N ALA A 318 63.19 0.59 2.53
CA ALA A 318 62.58 -0.73 2.67
C ALA A 318 62.85 -1.43 4.04
N PRO A 319 62.22 -2.59 4.34
CA PRO A 319 62.24 -3.28 5.64
C PRO A 319 63.33 -4.39 5.72
N PRO A 320 63.41 -5.18 6.82
CA PRO A 320 63.19 -6.62 6.62
C PRO A 320 62.64 -7.46 7.81
N GLN A 321 61.93 -8.53 7.42
CA GLN A 321 61.99 -9.96 7.83
C GLN A 321 61.76 -10.45 9.28
N GLN A 322 60.65 -11.19 9.40
CA GLN A 322 60.47 -12.54 9.96
C GLN A 322 61.49 -13.11 10.96
N THR A 323 60.98 -13.62 12.09
CA THR A 323 61.50 -14.87 12.66
C THR A 323 60.41 -15.71 13.33
N ILE A 324 60.41 -16.98 12.92
CA ILE A 324 59.72 -18.13 13.45
C ILE A 324 60.20 -18.41 14.88
N ARG A 325 59.30 -18.79 15.79
CA ARG A 325 59.59 -19.76 16.86
C ARG A 325 58.32 -20.50 17.29
N ALA A 326 58.33 -21.81 17.07
CA ALA A 326 57.46 -22.79 17.70
C ALA A 326 58.26 -23.58 18.75
N ARG A 327 57.62 -23.89 19.89
CA ARG A 327 57.83 -25.00 20.86
C ARG A 327 57.01 -24.64 22.12
N SER A 328 55.89 -25.30 22.45
CA SER A 328 55.67 -26.70 22.91
C SER A 328 55.33 -26.77 24.41
N VAL A 329 54.05 -27.05 24.74
CA VAL A 329 53.46 -28.05 25.70
C VAL A 329 54.02 -28.07 27.16
N ASP A 330 53.27 -28.14 28.28
CA ASP A 330 52.00 -28.83 28.56
C ASP A 330 51.36 -28.48 29.96
N HIS A 331 50.05 -28.74 30.06
CA HIS A 331 49.19 -29.12 31.22
C HIS A 331 48.76 -28.16 32.36
N GLY A 332 47.42 -28.05 32.54
CA GLY A 332 46.79 -27.96 33.87
C GLY A 332 45.41 -27.28 33.97
N GLY A 333 44.31 -28.06 33.93
CA GLY A 333 43.07 -27.78 34.69
C GLY A 333 41.78 -27.42 33.92
N PRO A 334 40.67 -28.19 34.06
CA PRO A 334 39.36 -27.84 33.51
C PRO A 334 38.55 -27.06 34.55
N GLU A 335 38.17 -25.81 34.26
CA GLU A 335 37.14 -25.12 35.02
C GLU A 335 35.94 -24.77 34.13
N THR A 336 34.86 -25.45 34.46
CA THR A 336 33.49 -25.16 34.09
C THR A 336 33.11 -23.77 34.57
N SER A 337 32.99 -22.81 33.65
CA SER A 337 32.11 -21.66 33.88
C SER A 337 31.35 -21.31 32.60
N SER A 338 30.05 -21.19 32.79
CA SER A 338 28.99 -20.98 31.83
C SER A 338 29.34 -19.99 30.71
N SER A 339 29.27 -20.50 29.49
CA SER A 339 29.36 -19.82 28.21
C SER A 339 28.49 -18.56 28.13
N ARG A 340 29.17 -17.40 28.11
CA ARG A 340 28.68 -16.17 27.52
C ARG A 340 29.00 -16.27 26.02
N ALA A 341 28.01 -16.65 25.21
CA ALA A 341 28.15 -16.63 23.76
C ALA A 341 28.20 -15.15 23.31
N VAL A 342 29.41 -14.60 23.34
CA VAL A 342 29.76 -13.44 22.52
C VAL A 342 29.68 -13.95 21.09
N ILE A 343 28.65 -13.52 20.35
CA ILE A 343 28.67 -13.60 18.89
C ILE A 343 29.91 -12.81 18.48
N ARG A 344 30.95 -13.55 18.08
CA ARG A 344 32.15 -12.95 17.49
C ARG A 344 31.70 -12.16 16.27
N SER A 345 32.14 -10.91 16.18
CA SER A 345 31.95 -9.98 15.06
C SER A 345 32.61 -10.44 13.75
N ASP A 346 33.01 -11.71 13.63
CA ASP A 346 33.86 -12.21 12.55
C ASP A 346 33.05 -12.73 11.35
N THR A 347 31.72 -12.61 11.35
CA THR A 347 30.84 -13.14 10.29
C THR A 347 29.88 -12.13 9.67
N ILE A 348 29.91 -10.85 10.07
CA ILE A 348 29.14 -9.81 9.35
C ILE A 348 30.03 -9.36 8.20
N ASP A 349 29.59 -9.65 6.97
CA ASP A 349 30.24 -9.13 5.77
C ASP A 349 30.48 -7.62 5.94
N ALA A 350 31.69 -7.15 5.66
CA ALA A 350 32.07 -5.75 5.85
C ALA A 350 31.11 -4.80 5.10
N ASP A 351 30.45 -5.32 4.07
CA ASP A 351 29.43 -4.64 3.28
C ASP A 351 28.17 -4.23 4.07
N PHE A 352 27.90 -4.81 5.25
CA PHE A 352 26.73 -4.48 6.09
C PHE A 352 27.05 -3.55 7.28
N SER A 353 28.21 -2.90 7.30
CA SER A 353 28.63 -2.07 8.44
C SER A 353 27.60 -1.03 8.88
N ASP A 354 26.84 -0.48 7.93
CA ASP A 354 25.83 0.54 8.18
C ASP A 354 24.52 -0.01 8.77
N ALA A 355 24.15 -1.26 8.45
CA ALA A 355 23.07 -1.97 9.15
C ALA A 355 23.52 -2.27 10.59
N ALA A 356 24.77 -2.73 10.74
CA ALA A 356 25.34 -3.06 12.04
C ALA A 356 25.36 -1.87 13.02
N LEU A 357 25.47 -0.63 12.52
CA LEU A 357 25.35 0.58 13.34
C LEU A 357 23.98 0.74 14.01
N LEU A 358 22.93 0.15 13.45
CA LEU A 358 21.57 0.11 14.00
C LEU A 358 21.09 -1.32 14.26
N ALA A 359 22.03 -2.27 14.41
CA ALA A 359 21.72 -3.63 14.78
C ALA A 359 20.81 -3.64 16.02
N CYS A 360 19.83 -4.54 15.99
CA CYS A 360 18.88 -4.64 17.09
C CYS A 360 19.59 -5.13 18.36
N ASP A 361 19.21 -4.56 19.50
CA ASP A 361 19.75 -5.00 20.78
C ASP A 361 19.17 -6.39 21.12
N GLU A 362 20.05 -7.38 21.24
CA GLU A 362 19.70 -8.75 21.56
C GLU A 362 19.48 -8.89 23.07
N THR A 363 18.35 -8.40 23.58
CA THR A 363 18.07 -8.53 25.00
C THR A 363 17.57 -9.94 25.32
N GLU A 364 18.44 -10.78 25.90
CA GLU A 364 18.00 -11.75 26.91
C GLU A 364 17.21 -10.98 27.99
N SER A 365 16.14 -11.58 28.49
CA SER A 365 15.13 -11.03 29.40
C SER A 365 15.60 -10.56 30.81
N LYS A 366 16.86 -10.14 30.96
CA LYS A 366 17.49 -9.78 32.24
C LYS A 366 17.92 -8.31 32.29
N GLU A 367 16.96 -7.39 32.24
CA GLU A 367 17.20 -6.05 32.79
C GLU A 367 16.75 -6.04 34.26
N GLN A 368 17.71 -6.20 35.18
CA GLN A 368 17.51 -6.02 36.61
C GLN A 368 17.26 -4.53 36.90
N VAL A 369 16.01 -4.12 36.87
CA VAL A 369 15.54 -2.86 37.46
C VAL A 369 15.45 -3.05 38.99
N PRO A 370 15.81 -2.06 39.84
CA PRO A 370 15.76 -2.21 41.30
C PRO A 370 14.34 -2.55 41.77
N PRO A 371 14.17 -3.25 42.91
CA PRO A 371 12.88 -3.83 43.27
C PRO A 371 11.88 -2.73 43.66
N ARG A 372 11.05 -2.32 42.70
CA ARG A 372 9.68 -1.87 42.98
C ARG A 372 8.76 -3.10 43.05
N PRO A 373 7.65 -3.05 43.78
CA PRO A 373 6.91 -4.25 44.17
C PRO A 373 6.35 -4.95 42.93
N ARG A 374 6.81 -6.18 42.70
CA ARG A 374 6.23 -7.26 41.88
C ARG A 374 5.41 -6.81 40.64
N LEU A 375 6.07 -6.60 39.50
CA LEU A 375 5.53 -7.08 38.21
C LEU A 375 6.65 -7.73 37.39
N THR A 376 6.81 -9.03 37.58
CA THR A 376 7.75 -9.90 36.86
C THR A 376 7.03 -10.54 35.66
N SER A 377 7.24 -9.98 34.45
CA SER A 377 7.00 -10.53 33.07
C SER A 377 6.54 -9.48 32.02
N LEU A 378 6.47 -8.19 32.39
CA LEU A 378 5.70 -7.16 31.67
C LEU A 378 6.11 -6.76 30.25
N SER A 379 7.39 -6.83 29.87
CA SER A 379 7.86 -6.07 28.68
C SER A 379 7.29 -6.60 27.37
N GLY A 380 7.18 -7.94 27.24
CA GLY A 380 6.55 -8.58 26.08
C GLY A 380 5.04 -8.31 26.00
N ASN A 381 4.35 -8.32 27.14
CA ASN A 381 2.89 -8.19 27.17
C ASN A 381 2.41 -6.85 26.60
N SER A 382 3.07 -5.74 26.96
CA SER A 382 2.71 -4.41 26.42
C SER A 382 2.96 -4.29 24.91
N THR A 383 3.97 -4.98 24.39
CA THR A 383 4.31 -4.99 22.97
C THR A 383 3.30 -5.79 22.17
N ASP A 384 2.88 -6.94 22.71
CA ASP A 384 1.89 -7.79 22.07
C ASP A 384 0.51 -7.12 22.09
N GLU A 385 0.14 -6.48 23.20
CA GLU A 385 -1.07 -5.64 23.33
C GLU A 385 -1.10 -4.49 22.32
N TRP A 386 0.06 -3.89 22.02
CA TRP A 386 0.16 -2.86 20.98
C TRP A 386 -0.36 -3.33 19.63
N PHE A 387 0.01 -4.55 19.21
CA PHE A 387 -0.49 -5.14 17.97
C PHE A 387 -1.90 -5.70 18.11
N SER A 388 -2.16 -6.54 19.13
CA SER A 388 -3.37 -7.35 19.21
C SER A 388 -4.60 -6.57 19.68
N VAL A 389 -4.40 -5.48 20.40
CA VAL A 389 -5.46 -4.62 20.92
C VAL A 389 -5.46 -3.30 20.17
N HIS A 390 -4.41 -2.51 20.30
CA HIS A 390 -4.42 -1.11 19.86
C HIS A 390 -4.38 -0.94 18.34
N LEU A 391 -3.45 -1.60 17.65
CA LEU A 391 -3.40 -1.56 16.19
C LEU A 391 -4.65 -2.21 15.56
N LYS A 392 -5.18 -3.27 16.18
CA LYS A 392 -6.39 -3.95 15.73
C LYS A 392 -7.59 -3.02 15.66
N GLU A 393 -7.72 -2.05 16.57
CA GLU A 393 -8.77 -1.01 16.51
C GLU A 393 -8.65 -0.19 15.21
N THR A 394 -7.42 0.19 14.82
CA THR A 394 -7.16 0.91 13.56
C THR A 394 -7.49 0.05 12.35
N HIS A 395 -7.10 -1.24 12.35
CA HIS A 395 -7.46 -2.15 11.24
C HIS A 395 -8.97 -2.32 11.12
N SER A 396 -9.67 -2.51 12.24
CA SER A 396 -11.14 -2.67 12.26
C SER A 396 -11.85 -1.44 11.68
N PHE A 397 -11.32 -0.23 11.92
CA PHE A 397 -11.82 1.01 11.33
C PHE A 397 -11.67 1.05 9.80
N LEU A 398 -10.59 0.47 9.28
CA LEU A 398 -10.30 0.41 7.84
C LEU A 398 -10.98 -0.77 7.13
N ASP A 399 -11.26 -1.88 7.83
CA ASP A 399 -11.86 -3.09 7.25
C ASP A 399 -13.18 -2.81 6.52
N GLY A 400 -13.93 -1.78 6.95
CA GLY A 400 -15.14 -1.34 6.26
C GLY A 400 -14.91 -0.88 4.80
N PHE A 401 -13.69 -0.48 4.46
CA PHE A 401 -13.29 -0.07 3.10
C PHE A 401 -12.54 -1.15 2.31
N ARG A 402 -11.83 -2.04 3.01
CA ARG A 402 -10.87 -2.97 2.40
C ARG A 402 -11.49 -3.95 1.40
N VAL A 403 -12.80 -4.18 1.49
CA VAL A 403 -13.49 -5.08 0.59
C VAL A 403 -13.82 -4.45 -0.77
N LEU A 404 -13.87 -3.11 -0.85
CA LEU A 404 -14.13 -2.39 -2.10
C LEU A 404 -12.87 -2.29 -2.98
N ASN A 405 -11.67 -2.36 -2.39
CA ASN A 405 -10.46 -1.86 -3.04
C ASN A 405 -9.33 -2.90 -3.12
N SER A 406 -9.51 -3.84 -4.04
CA SER A 406 -8.47 -4.80 -4.43
C SER A 406 -7.54 -4.32 -5.56
N GLY A 407 -7.77 -3.13 -6.13
CA GLY A 407 -6.96 -2.58 -7.22
C GLY A 407 -5.58 -2.08 -6.77
N ALA A 408 -4.54 -2.37 -7.56
CA ALA A 408 -3.14 -2.04 -7.25
C ALA A 408 -2.83 -0.54 -7.15
N GLY A 409 -3.70 0.34 -7.64
CA GLY A 409 -3.48 1.80 -7.60
C GLY A 409 -3.90 2.49 -6.29
N LEU A 410 -4.73 1.84 -5.47
CA LEU A 410 -5.19 2.40 -4.19
C LEU A 410 -4.34 1.96 -3.00
N ARG A 411 -3.56 0.89 -3.18
CA ARG A 411 -2.69 0.35 -2.15
C ARG A 411 -1.47 1.24 -1.96
N PRO A 412 -1.18 1.67 -0.72
CA PRO A 412 0.08 2.33 -0.41
C PRO A 412 1.26 1.42 -0.78
N ARG A 413 2.31 2.02 -1.33
CA ARG A 413 3.54 1.31 -1.71
C ARG A 413 4.68 1.71 -0.79
N ILE A 414 5.32 0.72 -0.16
CA ILE A 414 6.44 0.92 0.76
C ILE A 414 7.68 0.23 0.19
N ALA A 415 8.77 0.98 -0.03
CA ALA A 415 10.08 0.41 -0.28
C ALA A 415 10.87 0.28 1.04
N ILE A 416 11.40 -0.92 1.28
CA ILE A 416 12.31 -1.24 2.37
C ILE A 416 13.72 -1.30 1.77
N LEU A 417 14.57 -0.33 2.14
CA LEU A 417 15.96 -0.24 1.68
C LEU A 417 16.87 -0.74 2.81
N ASP A 418 17.33 -1.98 2.70
CA ASP A 418 18.03 -2.67 3.80
C ASP A 418 18.93 -3.83 3.29
N THR A 419 19.11 -4.91 4.07
CA THR A 419 20.00 -6.05 3.78
C THR A 419 19.39 -7.09 2.82
N GLY A 420 18.11 -6.94 2.45
CA GLY A 420 17.36 -7.84 1.56
C GLY A 420 16.12 -8.43 2.24
N LEU A 421 15.60 -9.54 1.70
CA LEU A 421 14.50 -10.31 2.30
C LEU A 421 14.77 -11.81 2.13
N ASN A 422 14.87 -12.56 3.22
CA ASN A 422 14.95 -14.01 3.17
C ASN A 422 13.61 -14.61 2.75
N THR A 423 13.45 -14.86 1.45
CA THR A 423 12.18 -15.37 0.93
C THR A 423 11.90 -16.83 1.25
N GLU A 424 12.88 -17.56 1.81
CA GLU A 424 12.75 -18.95 2.26
C GLU A 424 12.32 -19.08 3.72
N HIS A 425 12.26 -17.97 4.47
CA HIS A 425 11.74 -18.00 5.82
C HIS A 425 10.25 -18.41 5.81
N PRO A 426 9.78 -19.33 6.68
CA PRO A 426 8.40 -19.84 6.66
C PRO A 426 7.32 -18.75 6.69
N GLU A 427 7.48 -17.73 7.56
CA GLU A 427 6.57 -16.59 7.63
C GLU A 427 6.53 -15.75 6.33
N VAL A 428 7.65 -15.64 5.62
CA VAL A 428 7.71 -14.91 4.33
C VAL A 428 7.10 -15.76 3.21
N GLN A 429 7.35 -17.07 3.22
CA GLN A 429 6.73 -18.02 2.28
C GLN A 429 5.20 -17.99 2.39
N LYS A 430 4.64 -17.92 3.61
CA LYS A 430 3.19 -17.74 3.81
C LYS A 430 2.63 -16.52 3.08
N LEU A 431 3.40 -15.43 2.97
CA LEU A 431 2.98 -14.24 2.21
C LEU A 431 3.12 -14.42 0.70
N LYS A 432 4.16 -15.12 0.23
CA LYS A 432 4.37 -15.40 -1.21
C LYS A 432 3.32 -16.35 -1.78
N GLN A 433 2.92 -17.35 -0.99
CA GLN A 433 1.95 -18.39 -1.34
C GLN A 433 0.50 -17.89 -1.42
N ARG A 434 0.24 -16.65 -1.00
CA ARG A 434 -1.07 -16.02 -1.18
C ARG A 434 -1.42 -15.89 -2.67
N THR A 435 -2.72 -15.81 -2.95
CA THR A 435 -3.22 -15.60 -4.31
C THR A 435 -2.63 -14.33 -4.93
N ALA A 436 -2.59 -14.22 -6.26
CA ALA A 436 -2.03 -13.03 -6.94
C ALA A 436 -2.68 -11.72 -6.46
N LYS A 437 -3.99 -11.76 -6.14
CA LYS A 437 -4.78 -10.65 -5.58
C LYS A 437 -4.34 -10.25 -4.17
N GLU A 438 -3.92 -11.22 -3.37
CA GLU A 438 -3.54 -11.08 -1.95
C GLU A 438 -2.03 -10.91 -1.73
N ARG A 439 -1.21 -11.22 -2.72
CA ARG A 439 0.24 -11.01 -2.66
C ARG A 439 0.52 -9.53 -2.43
N ARG A 440 1.46 -9.24 -1.53
CA ARG A 440 1.88 -7.86 -1.18
C ARG A 440 3.35 -7.62 -1.43
N LEU A 441 4.18 -8.66 -1.53
CA LEU A 441 5.55 -8.52 -2.03
C LEU A 441 5.50 -8.32 -3.54
N ARG A 442 5.90 -7.14 -4.03
CA ARG A 442 5.71 -6.73 -5.43
C ARG A 442 7.00 -6.58 -6.23
N GLY A 443 8.11 -6.19 -5.61
CA GLY A 443 9.36 -5.98 -6.33
C GLY A 443 10.60 -6.23 -5.48
N PHE A 444 11.66 -6.63 -6.16
CA PHE A 444 12.97 -6.93 -5.61
C PHE A 444 14.03 -6.21 -6.43
N TRP A 445 14.97 -5.54 -5.76
CA TRP A 445 16.07 -4.84 -6.40
C TRP A 445 17.37 -5.07 -5.65
N ALA A 446 18.41 -5.45 -6.38
CA ALA A 446 19.79 -5.48 -5.92
C ALA A 446 20.68 -4.85 -7.00
N PRO A 447 21.87 -4.36 -6.65
CA PRO A 447 22.75 -3.68 -7.59
C PRO A 447 23.16 -4.64 -8.73
N PRO A 448 22.93 -4.29 -10.01
CA PRO A 448 23.19 -5.20 -11.13
C PRO A 448 24.65 -5.64 -11.27
N SER A 449 25.58 -4.86 -10.74
CA SER A 449 27.03 -5.11 -10.78
C SER A 449 27.52 -6.09 -9.71
N THR A 450 26.61 -6.78 -9.02
CA THR A 450 26.90 -7.61 -7.86
C THR A 450 26.25 -8.97 -7.98
N ASP A 451 26.75 -9.94 -7.25
CA ASP A 451 26.16 -11.26 -7.04
C ASP A 451 24.98 -11.23 -6.06
N TRP A 452 24.67 -10.07 -5.46
CA TRP A 452 23.59 -9.92 -4.52
C TRP A 452 22.24 -10.13 -5.18
N ARG A 453 21.40 -10.85 -4.44
CA ARG A 453 19.98 -10.95 -4.72
C ARG A 453 19.20 -10.37 -3.57
N ALA A 454 18.14 -9.62 -3.88
CA ALA A 454 17.28 -9.00 -2.87
C ALA A 454 16.28 -9.97 -2.25
N ASP A 455 16.12 -11.16 -2.83
CA ASP A 455 15.33 -12.27 -2.27
C ASP A 455 16.14 -13.15 -1.30
N GLN A 456 17.32 -12.68 -0.90
CA GLN A 456 18.19 -13.23 0.13
C GLN A 456 18.52 -12.16 1.18
N ASP A 457 18.69 -12.60 2.43
CA ASP A 457 19.09 -11.75 3.54
C ASP A 457 19.89 -12.58 4.55
N GLU A 458 21.21 -12.39 4.55
CA GLU A 458 22.16 -13.12 5.39
C GLU A 458 22.25 -12.53 6.80
N ASP A 459 21.91 -11.26 6.95
CA ASP A 459 21.93 -10.53 8.22
C ASP A 459 20.62 -10.66 9.00
N GLY A 460 19.48 -10.76 8.30
CA GLY A 460 18.14 -10.92 8.88
C GLY A 460 17.45 -9.59 9.21
N HIS A 461 18.16 -8.47 9.18
CA HIS A 461 17.63 -7.15 9.51
C HIS A 461 16.63 -6.62 8.48
N GLY A 462 16.89 -6.79 7.18
CA GLY A 462 15.98 -6.41 6.12
C GLY A 462 14.68 -7.22 6.14
N THR A 463 14.79 -8.52 6.39
CA THR A 463 13.64 -9.41 6.61
C THR A 463 12.79 -8.92 7.78
N THR A 464 13.43 -8.55 8.89
CA THR A 464 12.76 -7.96 10.05
C THR A 464 11.98 -6.70 9.66
N CYS A 465 12.64 -5.75 9.00
CA CYS A 465 12.02 -4.48 8.67
C CYS A 465 10.82 -4.65 7.72
N ALA A 466 10.96 -5.49 6.70
CA ALA A 466 9.89 -5.77 5.75
C ALA A 466 8.66 -6.42 6.41
N MET A 467 8.89 -7.41 7.27
CA MET A 467 7.80 -8.14 7.93
C MET A 467 7.10 -7.29 8.99
N VAL A 468 7.83 -6.42 9.69
CA VAL A 468 7.24 -5.44 10.61
C VAL A 468 6.36 -4.43 9.87
N ALA A 469 6.83 -3.87 8.75
CA ALA A 469 6.03 -2.96 7.93
C ALA A 469 4.75 -3.65 7.43
N HIS A 470 4.86 -4.90 6.94
CA HIS A 470 3.70 -5.68 6.50
C HIS A 470 2.71 -5.97 7.64
N LYS A 471 3.20 -6.27 8.85
CA LYS A 471 2.37 -6.52 10.04
C LYS A 471 1.55 -5.28 10.42
N VAL A 472 2.13 -4.08 10.28
CA VAL A 472 1.44 -2.82 10.56
C VAL A 472 0.45 -2.47 9.46
N ALA A 473 0.83 -2.59 8.18
CA ALA A 473 0.01 -2.25 7.02
C ALA A 473 -0.17 -3.46 6.09
N PRO A 474 -1.08 -4.42 6.42
CA PRO A 474 -1.21 -5.68 5.67
C PRO A 474 -1.72 -5.52 4.23
N ASN A 475 -2.29 -4.35 3.90
CA ASN A 475 -2.73 -4.03 2.54
C ASN A 475 -1.73 -3.22 1.72
N ALA A 476 -0.64 -2.77 2.31
CA ALA A 476 0.40 -2.08 1.57
C ALA A 476 1.17 -3.07 0.69
N ASP A 477 1.52 -2.64 -0.52
CA ASP A 477 2.46 -3.34 -1.38
C ASP A 477 3.89 -3.01 -0.92
N ILE A 478 4.68 -4.06 -0.65
CA ILE A 478 6.03 -4.00 -0.12
C ILE A 478 7.03 -4.31 -1.24
N TYR A 479 8.02 -3.44 -1.38
CA TYR A 479 9.12 -3.56 -2.32
C TYR A 479 10.44 -3.65 -1.55
N ILE A 480 11.34 -4.53 -1.97
CA ILE A 480 12.57 -4.85 -1.25
C ILE A 480 13.78 -4.42 -2.07
N ALA A 481 14.57 -3.48 -1.55
CA ALA A 481 15.84 -3.10 -2.14
C ALA A 481 16.99 -3.49 -1.20
N ARG A 482 17.93 -4.29 -1.68
CA ARG A 482 19.19 -4.60 -0.98
C ARG A 482 20.23 -3.57 -1.34
N VAL A 483 20.62 -2.69 -0.42
CA VAL A 483 21.17 -1.36 -0.81
C VAL A 483 22.63 -1.08 -0.48
N PHE A 484 23.26 -1.82 0.42
CA PHE A 484 24.53 -1.34 1.01
C PHE A 484 25.71 -1.22 0.03
N LYS A 485 25.66 -1.90 -1.12
CA LYS A 485 26.61 -1.70 -2.23
C LYS A 485 26.26 -0.51 -3.14
N ASP A 486 24.99 -0.11 -3.24
CA ASP A 486 24.55 1.00 -4.09
C ASP A 486 23.21 1.64 -3.64
N ARG A 487 23.28 2.56 -2.68
CA ARG A 487 22.07 3.20 -2.10
C ARG A 487 21.45 4.24 -3.03
N LYS A 488 22.26 4.93 -3.84
CA LYS A 488 21.79 6.01 -4.70
C LYS A 488 20.86 5.46 -5.77
N HIS A 489 21.28 4.42 -6.49
CA HIS A 489 20.46 3.82 -7.54
C HIS A 489 19.27 3.06 -6.96
N ALA A 490 19.36 2.55 -5.72
CA ALA A 490 18.20 1.99 -5.02
C ALA A 490 17.09 3.03 -4.82
N LEU A 491 17.43 4.25 -4.38
CA LEU A 491 16.48 5.35 -4.25
C LEU A 491 15.87 5.74 -5.59
N GLU A 492 16.68 5.80 -6.65
CA GLU A 492 16.21 6.08 -8.01
C GLU A 492 15.21 5.04 -8.49
N HIS A 493 15.54 3.76 -8.32
CA HIS A 493 14.68 2.64 -8.70
C HIS A 493 13.36 2.65 -7.92
N ALA A 494 13.41 2.91 -6.61
CA ALA A 494 12.20 2.97 -5.79
C ALA A 494 11.24 4.08 -6.22
N VAL A 495 11.77 5.26 -6.57
CA VAL A 495 10.95 6.42 -6.96
C VAL A 495 10.48 6.35 -8.40
N ASN A 496 11.35 5.98 -9.34
CA ASN A 496 11.04 6.09 -10.77
C ASN A 496 10.38 4.83 -11.32
N ASP A 497 10.88 3.65 -10.95
CA ASP A 497 10.44 2.38 -11.52
C ASP A 497 9.26 1.81 -10.74
N TRP A 498 9.37 1.77 -9.40
CA TRP A 498 8.29 1.26 -8.53
C TRP A 498 7.24 2.32 -8.17
N GLN A 499 7.60 3.60 -8.25
CA GLN A 499 6.75 4.73 -7.90
C GLN A 499 6.14 4.53 -6.51
N VAL A 500 7.00 4.25 -5.53
CA VAL A 500 6.56 4.04 -4.15
C VAL A 500 6.11 5.33 -3.49
N ASP A 501 5.22 5.21 -2.50
CA ASP A 501 4.76 6.36 -1.70
C ASP A 501 5.66 6.63 -0.50
N ILE A 502 6.28 5.57 0.03
CA ILE A 502 7.04 5.59 1.27
C ILE A 502 8.35 4.82 1.08
N ILE A 503 9.46 5.41 1.55
CA ILE A 503 10.77 4.75 1.65
C ILE A 503 11.14 4.67 3.14
N SER A 504 11.42 3.46 3.61
CA SER A 504 11.92 3.18 4.96
C SER A 504 13.41 2.82 4.92
N MET A 505 14.23 3.60 5.62
CA MET A 505 15.68 3.39 5.74
C MET A 505 16.07 3.10 7.20
N SER A 506 16.23 1.83 7.53
CA SER A 506 16.53 1.38 8.91
C SER A 506 18.04 1.23 9.18
N PHE A 507 18.90 1.96 8.47
CA PHE A 507 20.36 1.92 8.61
C PHE A 507 20.95 3.30 8.94
N ALA A 508 22.19 3.31 9.43
CA ALA A 508 22.95 4.52 9.69
C ALA A 508 24.23 4.56 8.84
N ILE A 509 24.57 5.72 8.28
CA ILE A 509 25.82 5.93 7.54
C ILE A 509 26.89 6.46 8.51
N SER A 510 28.05 5.80 8.52
CA SER A 510 29.20 6.15 9.36
C SER A 510 29.51 7.64 9.38
N LYS A 511 29.88 8.18 10.56
CA LYS A 511 30.27 9.59 10.74
C LYS A 511 31.35 10.04 9.75
N ASN A 512 32.29 9.16 9.44
CA ASN A 512 33.47 9.46 8.60
C ASN A 512 33.23 9.28 7.09
N ASP A 513 32.12 8.66 6.68
CA ASP A 513 31.80 8.46 5.27
C ASP A 513 31.14 9.70 4.66
N LYS A 514 31.94 10.71 4.35
CA LYS A 514 31.47 11.96 3.72
C LYS A 514 30.92 11.73 2.33
N LYS A 515 31.56 10.88 1.53
CA LYS A 515 31.21 10.65 0.12
C LYS A 515 29.80 10.07 0.00
N THR A 516 29.47 9.04 0.78
CA THR A 516 28.14 8.44 0.75
C THR A 516 27.09 9.42 1.26
N LYS A 517 27.39 10.23 2.29
CA LYS A 517 26.46 11.26 2.79
C LYS A 517 26.18 12.36 1.78
N GLU A 518 27.18 12.84 1.06
CA GLU A 518 27.01 13.85 0.02
C GLU A 518 26.12 13.32 -1.12
N ALA A 519 26.42 12.11 -1.61
CA ALA A 519 25.62 11.47 -2.66
C ALA A 519 24.17 11.23 -2.22
N MET A 520 23.95 10.71 -1.01
CA MET A 520 22.62 10.51 -0.43
C MET A 520 21.89 11.83 -0.21
N SER A 521 22.57 12.87 0.29
CA SER A 521 21.94 14.17 0.55
C SER A 521 21.40 14.80 -0.73
N ALA A 522 22.17 14.77 -1.82
CA ALA A 522 21.72 15.28 -3.10
C ALA A 522 20.48 14.54 -3.61
N LYS A 523 20.46 13.20 -3.47
CA LYS A 523 19.32 12.38 -3.89
C LYS A 523 18.08 12.60 -3.05
N LEU A 524 18.22 12.67 -1.72
CA LEU A 524 17.09 12.90 -0.81
C LEU A 524 16.44 14.27 -1.06
N GLU A 525 17.24 15.31 -1.31
CA GLU A 525 16.74 16.64 -1.66
C GLU A 525 15.99 16.64 -3.01
N GLU A 526 16.45 15.87 -3.99
CA GLU A 526 15.81 15.74 -5.30
C GLU A 526 14.41 15.09 -5.23
N ILE A 527 14.20 14.14 -4.32
CA ILE A 527 12.98 13.30 -4.28
C ILE A 527 11.98 13.67 -3.18
N LYS A 528 12.31 14.60 -2.28
CA LYS A 528 11.56 14.89 -1.03
C LYS A 528 10.07 15.21 -1.17
N ASP A 529 9.64 15.75 -2.32
CA ASP A 529 8.24 16.13 -2.58
C ASP A 529 7.51 15.06 -3.42
N LYS A 530 8.17 13.95 -3.75
CA LYS A 530 7.60 12.83 -4.51
C LYS A 530 7.27 11.63 -3.63
N VAL A 531 7.98 11.47 -2.52
CA VAL A 531 7.94 10.28 -1.67
C VAL A 531 8.19 10.64 -0.21
N LEU A 532 7.53 9.95 0.71
CA LEU A 532 7.80 10.09 2.14
C LEU A 532 9.08 9.34 2.52
N LEU A 533 10.00 10.04 3.15
CA LEU A 533 11.31 9.52 3.55
C LEU A 533 11.35 9.31 5.06
N PHE A 534 11.44 8.05 5.50
CA PHE A 534 11.60 7.68 6.91
C PHE A 534 12.99 7.11 7.17
N ALA A 535 13.58 7.47 8.32
CA ALA A 535 14.80 6.82 8.77
C ALA A 535 14.85 6.63 10.28
N ALA A 536 15.48 5.53 10.69
CA ALA A 536 15.76 5.23 12.09
C ALA A 536 16.72 6.27 12.70
N ALA A 537 16.34 6.84 13.85
CA ALA A 537 17.02 7.99 14.42
C ALA A 537 18.47 7.70 14.85
N SER A 538 18.68 6.68 15.69
CA SER A 538 19.98 6.15 16.15
C SER A 538 19.74 5.21 17.34
N ASN A 539 20.63 4.25 17.57
CA ASN A 539 20.64 3.38 18.76
C ASN A 539 21.78 3.76 19.75
N SER A 540 22.51 4.85 19.52
CA SER A 540 23.73 5.20 20.27
C SER A 540 23.50 5.95 21.60
N GLY A 541 22.24 6.05 22.05
CA GLY A 541 21.88 6.78 23.25
C GLY A 541 22.17 8.28 23.15
N ARG A 542 22.26 8.93 24.31
CA ARG A 542 22.35 10.40 24.43
C ARG A 542 23.71 11.01 24.06
N ASN A 543 24.73 10.18 23.85
CA ASN A 543 26.08 10.65 23.52
C ASN A 543 26.19 11.16 22.09
N ASP A 544 25.33 10.65 21.21
CA ASP A 544 25.30 10.99 19.81
C ASP A 544 23.92 11.49 19.41
N GLY A 545 23.88 12.47 18.50
CA GLY A 545 22.63 12.89 17.87
C GLY A 545 22.13 11.87 16.86
N ARG A 546 21.06 12.24 16.15
CA ARG A 546 20.54 11.44 15.04
C ARG A 546 21.61 11.11 14.00
N ALA A 547 21.59 9.88 13.52
CA ALA A 547 22.48 9.40 12.47
C ALA A 547 22.05 9.91 11.09
N TYR A 548 22.92 9.77 10.08
CA TYR A 548 22.51 9.92 8.69
C TYR A 548 21.87 8.62 8.20
N PRO A 549 20.73 8.63 7.46
CA PRO A 549 20.10 9.81 6.87
C PRO A 549 19.08 10.53 7.76
N ALA A 550 18.73 10.03 8.96
CA ALA A 550 17.72 10.64 9.85
C ALA A 550 17.99 12.10 10.29
N LYS A 551 19.22 12.59 10.13
CA LYS A 551 19.60 13.99 10.39
C LYS A 551 19.20 14.95 9.25
N ARG A 552 18.80 14.44 8.09
CA ARG A 552 18.40 15.25 6.94
C ARG A 552 17.04 15.91 7.17
N PRO A 553 16.87 17.22 6.86
CA PRO A 553 15.61 17.92 7.10
C PRO A 553 14.47 17.42 6.20
N GLU A 554 14.77 16.72 5.11
CA GLU A 554 13.77 16.10 4.23
C GLU A 554 13.22 14.78 4.80
N VAL A 555 13.91 14.20 5.78
CA VAL A 555 13.61 12.88 6.34
C VAL A 555 12.84 13.02 7.66
N ILE A 556 11.86 12.14 7.87
CA ILE A 556 11.15 11.97 9.14
C ILE A 556 11.94 10.96 9.97
N ALA A 557 12.60 11.46 11.02
CA ALA A 557 13.38 10.64 11.94
C ALA A 557 12.48 9.94 12.98
N ILE A 558 12.68 8.64 13.16
CA ILE A 558 11.86 7.81 14.04
C ILE A 558 12.67 7.24 15.20
N HIS A 559 12.18 7.49 16.41
CA HIS A 559 12.74 7.00 17.68
C HIS A 559 11.94 5.79 18.18
N ALA A 560 12.55 4.96 19.03
CA ALA A 560 11.92 3.77 19.56
C ALA A 560 11.18 4.03 20.88
N ALA A 561 10.03 3.39 21.05
CA ALA A 561 9.25 3.39 22.28
C ALA A 561 8.85 1.97 22.65
N HIS A 562 8.63 1.76 23.95
CA HIS A 562 7.98 0.56 24.46
C HIS A 562 6.50 0.53 24.05
N GLY A 563 5.85 -0.64 24.08
CA GLY A 563 4.42 -0.76 23.75
C GLY A 563 3.51 0.15 24.59
N GLY A 564 3.90 0.45 25.83
CA GLY A 564 3.24 1.43 26.69
C GLY A 564 3.50 2.92 26.35
N GLY A 565 4.32 3.23 25.34
CA GLY A 565 4.62 4.58 24.87
C GLY A 565 5.81 5.27 25.52
N GLY A 566 6.45 4.67 26.53
CA GLY A 566 7.66 5.21 27.13
C GLY A 566 8.86 5.19 26.16
N PRO A 567 9.69 6.23 26.11
CA PRO A 567 10.83 6.29 25.20
C PRO A 567 11.90 5.26 25.56
N TRP A 568 12.56 4.70 24.56
CA TRP A 568 13.70 3.83 24.79
C TRP A 568 14.94 4.64 25.21
N LYS A 569 15.65 4.16 26.24
CA LYS A 569 16.82 4.84 26.82
C LYS A 569 17.97 5.10 25.85
N ASN A 570 18.07 4.28 24.79
CA ASN A 570 19.14 4.38 23.79
C ASN A 570 18.75 5.24 22.57
N ASN A 571 17.61 5.93 22.62
CA ASN A 571 17.32 6.98 21.64
C ASN A 571 18.33 8.15 21.79
N PRO A 572 18.71 8.81 20.68
CA PRO A 572 19.40 10.10 20.73
C PRO A 572 18.48 11.15 21.35
N LEU A 573 19.05 12.19 21.98
CA LEU A 573 18.25 13.29 22.52
C LEU A 573 17.32 13.90 21.46
N PRO A 574 16.11 14.34 21.85
CA PRO A 574 15.23 15.08 20.95
C PRO A 574 15.98 16.24 20.30
N SER A 575 15.90 16.35 18.97
CA SER A 575 16.46 17.48 18.24
C SER A 575 15.63 18.72 18.50
N SER A 576 16.28 19.83 18.87
CA SER A 576 15.65 21.15 18.94
C SER A 576 15.39 21.76 17.56
N ASP A 577 16.10 21.28 16.54
CA ASP A 577 16.05 21.83 15.18
C ASP A 577 14.87 21.28 14.38
N ASP A 578 14.31 20.13 14.80
CA ASP A 578 13.08 19.59 14.22
C ASP A 578 11.89 19.88 15.14
N ALA A 579 10.79 20.33 14.54
CA ALA A 579 9.54 20.55 15.25
C ALA A 579 8.96 19.26 15.85
N HIS A 580 9.35 18.10 15.32
CA HIS A 580 8.80 16.80 15.70
C HIS A 580 9.89 15.74 15.97
N ASN A 581 9.82 15.15 17.17
CA ASN A 581 10.64 14.01 17.59
C ASN A 581 9.76 12.77 17.69
N PHE A 582 9.26 12.28 16.55
CA PHE A 582 8.33 11.15 16.55
C PHE A 582 8.97 9.88 17.10
N SER A 583 8.20 9.15 17.89
CA SER A 583 8.54 7.81 18.36
C SER A 583 7.37 6.85 18.13
N THR A 584 7.66 5.57 17.99
CA THR A 584 6.64 4.53 17.93
C THR A 584 7.21 3.20 18.44
N LEU A 585 6.40 2.14 18.45
CA LEU A 585 6.82 0.83 18.95
C LEU A 585 8.11 0.38 18.25
N GLY A 586 9.16 0.16 19.05
CA GLY A 586 10.44 -0.36 18.58
C GLY A 586 11.09 -1.35 19.54
N MET A 587 10.37 -1.79 20.57
CA MET A 587 10.93 -2.62 21.64
C MET A 587 10.26 -3.99 21.67
N TYR A 588 11.06 -5.05 21.79
CA TYR A 588 10.64 -6.44 21.99
C TYR A 588 9.65 -6.98 20.94
N VAL A 589 9.74 -6.49 19.69
CA VAL A 589 8.86 -6.91 18.59
C VAL A 589 9.29 -8.28 18.09
N GLU A 590 8.35 -9.23 18.05
CA GLU A 590 8.60 -10.56 17.48
C GLU A 590 8.54 -10.52 15.95
N THR A 591 9.59 -11.04 15.30
CA THR A 591 9.80 -10.99 13.85
C THR A 591 10.54 -12.22 13.34
N PRO A 592 10.33 -12.64 12.08
CA PRO A 592 11.29 -13.43 11.32
C PRO A 592 12.70 -12.84 11.38
N TYR A 593 13.71 -13.69 11.56
CA TYR A 593 15.11 -13.28 11.59
C TYR A 593 15.97 -14.23 10.73
N THR A 594 17.26 -14.35 11.03
CA THR A 594 18.18 -15.23 10.29
C THR A 594 17.72 -16.69 10.30
N GLY A 595 17.98 -17.38 9.17
CA GLY A 595 17.54 -18.76 8.97
C GLY A 595 16.02 -18.90 8.89
N GLN A 596 15.43 -19.69 9.78
CA GLN A 596 13.97 -19.94 9.84
C GLN A 596 13.37 -19.60 11.22
N ALA A 597 14.13 -18.95 12.10
CA ALA A 597 13.71 -18.66 13.46
C ALA A 597 13.01 -17.29 13.55
N THR A 598 12.04 -17.19 14.46
CA THR A 598 11.55 -15.89 14.94
C THR A 598 12.35 -15.44 16.16
N LYS A 599 12.49 -14.12 16.32
CA LYS A 599 13.21 -13.50 17.44
C LYS A 599 12.48 -12.24 17.90
N ARG A 600 12.60 -11.90 19.19
CA ARG A 600 12.21 -10.57 19.69
C ARG A 600 13.38 -9.60 19.56
N VAL A 601 13.15 -8.50 18.87
CA VAL A 601 14.16 -7.50 18.55
C VAL A 601 13.75 -6.13 19.06
N SER A 602 14.75 -5.28 19.29
CA SER A 602 14.54 -3.90 19.76
C SER A 602 15.46 -2.92 19.03
N GLY A 603 14.99 -1.72 18.74
CA GLY A 603 15.79 -0.64 18.16
C GLY A 603 14.98 0.40 17.39
N THR A 604 15.61 1.52 17.06
CA THR A 604 15.01 2.52 16.16
C THR A 604 14.82 1.98 14.74
N SER A 605 15.64 1.00 14.34
CA SER A 605 15.49 0.23 13.10
C SER A 605 14.18 -0.57 13.03
N VAL A 606 13.63 -0.98 14.18
CA VAL A 606 12.31 -1.63 14.28
C VAL A 606 11.18 -0.60 14.28
N ALA A 607 11.39 0.55 14.94
CA ALA A 607 10.38 1.62 14.99
C ALA A 607 10.16 2.30 13.62
N CYS A 608 11.21 2.44 12.81
CA CYS A 608 11.12 3.05 11.48
C CYS A 608 10.09 2.37 10.55
N PRO A 609 10.12 1.04 10.32
CA PRO A 609 9.10 0.37 9.50
C PRO A 609 7.72 0.36 10.16
N VAL A 610 7.62 0.46 11.49
CA VAL A 610 6.31 0.66 12.15
C VAL A 610 5.73 2.03 11.76
N ALA A 611 6.52 3.10 11.81
CA ALA A 611 6.07 4.43 11.41
C ALA A 611 5.73 4.50 9.91
N ALA A 612 6.54 3.85 9.05
CA ALA A 612 6.24 3.72 7.63
C ALA A 612 4.91 2.98 7.40
N GLY A 613 4.65 1.90 8.15
CA GLY A 613 3.36 1.21 8.15
C GLY A 613 2.20 2.10 8.60
N ILE A 614 2.39 2.92 9.64
CA ILE A 614 1.37 3.90 10.09
C ILE A 614 1.06 4.91 8.99
N ALA A 615 2.08 5.45 8.32
CA ALA A 615 1.89 6.35 7.17
C ALA A 615 1.13 5.65 6.04
N ALA A 616 1.43 4.37 5.78
CA ALA A 616 0.69 3.58 4.80
C ALA A 616 -0.80 3.42 5.19
N LEU A 617 -1.13 3.19 6.46
CA LEU A 617 -2.53 3.13 6.90
C LEU A 617 -3.27 4.48 6.68
N VAL A 618 -2.57 5.61 6.85
CA VAL A 618 -3.11 6.94 6.51
C VAL A 618 -3.39 7.06 5.02
N LEU A 619 -2.43 6.68 4.17
CA LEU A 619 -2.61 6.70 2.71
C LEU A 619 -3.73 5.74 2.28
N GLU A 620 -3.82 4.55 2.89
CA GLU A 620 -4.88 3.57 2.66
C GLU A 620 -6.24 4.20 2.93
N PHE A 621 -6.39 4.92 4.05
CA PHE A 621 -7.61 5.65 4.38
C PHE A 621 -7.91 6.80 3.41
N CYS A 622 -6.93 7.66 3.15
CA CYS A 622 -7.12 8.86 2.33
C CYS A 622 -7.45 8.57 0.87
N ARG A 623 -7.04 7.41 0.36
CA ARG A 623 -7.33 6.97 -1.01
C ARG A 623 -8.69 6.30 -1.15
N GLN A 624 -9.46 6.18 -0.07
CA GLN A 624 -10.78 5.59 -0.16
C GLN A 624 -11.74 6.54 -0.90
N PRO A 625 -12.55 6.03 -1.83
CA PRO A 625 -13.46 6.86 -2.64
C PRO A 625 -14.35 7.79 -1.81
N LEU A 626 -14.87 7.33 -0.66
CA LEU A 626 -15.75 8.13 0.19
C LEU A 626 -15.02 9.20 1.03
N VAL A 627 -13.68 9.21 1.01
CA VAL A 627 -12.85 10.11 1.80
C VAL A 627 -12.40 11.28 0.93
N LYS A 628 -12.91 12.48 1.24
CA LYS A 628 -12.55 13.72 0.54
C LYS A 628 -11.40 14.44 1.25
N ILE A 629 -10.21 14.37 0.67
CA ILE A 629 -9.03 15.14 1.11
C ILE A 629 -8.88 16.37 0.20
N LYS A 630 -8.91 17.57 0.78
CA LYS A 630 -8.89 18.86 0.05
C LYS A 630 -7.56 19.13 -0.66
N LYS A 631 -6.45 18.63 -0.09
CA LYS A 631 -5.06 18.88 -0.54
C LYS A 631 -4.29 17.56 -0.65
N PRO A 632 -4.67 16.65 -1.58
CA PRO A 632 -4.12 15.30 -1.64
C PRO A 632 -2.60 15.26 -1.90
N GLU A 633 -2.04 16.28 -2.56
CA GLU A 633 -0.60 16.41 -2.81
C GLU A 633 0.22 16.44 -1.51
N ARG A 634 -0.34 16.97 -0.42
CA ARG A 634 0.33 17.05 0.88
C ARG A 634 0.52 15.70 1.55
N LEU A 635 -0.21 14.67 1.12
CA LEU A 635 -0.08 13.32 1.67
C LEU A 635 1.30 12.71 1.42
N LYS A 636 2.00 13.13 0.35
CA LYS A 636 3.35 12.66 0.01
C LYS A 636 4.47 13.59 0.50
N HIS A 637 4.14 14.73 1.10
CA HIS A 637 5.12 15.69 1.61
C HIS A 637 5.40 15.46 3.10
N LYS A 638 6.67 15.64 3.52
CA LYS A 638 7.07 15.57 4.94
C LYS A 638 6.14 16.40 5.82
N LYS A 639 6.02 17.72 5.57
CA LYS A 639 5.20 18.62 6.41
C LYS A 639 3.73 18.18 6.53
N GLY A 640 3.14 17.67 5.45
CA GLY A 640 1.77 17.19 5.47
C GLY A 640 1.62 15.94 6.33
N MET A 641 2.50 14.96 6.18
CA MET A 641 2.49 13.77 7.01
C MET A 641 2.80 14.07 8.49
N GLU A 642 3.72 14.99 8.77
CA GLU A 642 3.99 15.46 10.14
C GLU A 642 2.76 16.10 10.79
N ALA A 643 2.00 16.90 10.02
CA ALA A 643 0.76 17.50 10.50
C ALA A 643 -0.29 16.43 10.82
N ILE A 644 -0.43 15.39 9.99
CA ILE A 644 -1.33 14.26 10.27
C ILE A 644 -0.87 13.48 11.50
N PHE A 645 0.42 13.18 11.61
CA PHE A 645 0.99 12.50 12.77
C PHE A 645 0.79 13.32 14.06
N SER A 646 0.73 14.64 13.97
CA SER A 646 0.40 15.50 15.11
C SER A 646 -1.00 15.30 15.70
N GLN A 647 -1.91 14.67 14.95
CA GLN A 647 -3.22 14.24 15.44
C GLN A 647 -3.19 12.91 16.21
N MET A 648 -2.07 12.17 16.18
CA MET A 648 -1.95 10.84 16.80
C MET A 648 -1.37 10.87 18.22
N TYR A 649 -0.88 12.01 18.69
CA TYR A 649 -0.34 12.17 20.03
C TYR A 649 -0.89 13.40 20.74
N ASN A 650 -0.85 13.39 22.07
CA ASN A 650 -1.33 14.52 22.86
C ASN A 650 -0.13 15.39 23.23
N ARG A 651 -0.07 16.60 22.65
CA ARG A 651 1.03 17.54 22.90
C ARG A 651 1.09 17.99 24.37
N PHE A 652 -0.05 18.04 25.06
CA PHE A 652 -0.09 18.36 26.50
C PHE A 652 0.48 17.22 27.36
N GLU A 653 0.24 15.95 27.00
CA GLU A 653 0.86 14.80 27.68
C GLU A 653 2.38 14.82 27.48
N ALA A 654 2.85 15.08 26.27
CA ALA A 654 4.28 15.18 25.97
C ALA A 654 4.96 16.29 26.81
N SER A 655 4.39 17.50 26.79
CA SER A 655 4.98 18.65 27.51
C SER A 655 5.09 18.48 29.03
N LYS A 656 4.32 17.57 29.65
CA LYS A 656 4.40 17.26 31.08
C LYS A 656 5.59 16.37 31.44
N ALA A 657 6.17 15.64 30.49
CA ALA A 657 7.38 14.84 30.71
C ALA A 657 8.64 15.70 30.88
N GLY A 658 8.54 17.01 30.66
CA GLY A 658 9.67 17.93 30.64
C GLY A 658 10.31 17.99 29.26
N LYS A 659 10.85 19.17 28.88
CA LYS A 659 11.38 19.44 27.54
C LYS A 659 12.48 18.47 27.08
N GLU A 660 13.17 17.82 28.01
CA GLU A 660 14.27 16.89 27.70
C GLU A 660 13.79 15.49 27.26
N GLU A 661 12.49 15.18 27.39
CA GLU A 661 11.90 13.88 27.03
C GLU A 661 10.75 13.99 26.00
N ASP A 662 10.65 15.09 25.25
CA ASP A 662 9.56 15.35 24.29
C ASP A 662 9.66 14.46 23.04
N TYR A 663 9.49 13.14 23.22
CA TYR A 663 9.22 12.20 22.14
C TYR A 663 7.72 12.11 21.90
N PHE A 664 7.31 12.24 20.64
CA PHE A 664 5.92 12.20 20.24
C PHE A 664 5.51 10.79 19.83
N TYR A 665 4.99 10.04 20.81
CA TYR A 665 4.59 8.66 20.60
C TYR A 665 3.34 8.53 19.71
N LEU A 666 3.53 7.99 18.51
CA LEU A 666 2.49 7.78 17.52
C LEU A 666 1.53 6.67 17.96
N ARG A 667 0.24 7.03 18.06
CA ARG A 667 -0.86 6.14 18.39
C ARG A 667 -1.91 6.24 17.27
N PRO A 668 -1.84 5.44 16.19
CA PRO A 668 -2.74 5.59 15.04
C PRO A 668 -4.22 5.48 15.43
N TRP A 669 -4.54 4.67 16.45
CA TRP A 669 -5.89 4.52 17.01
C TRP A 669 -6.41 5.78 17.75
N LYS A 670 -5.59 6.81 17.97
CA LYS A 670 -6.09 8.12 18.44
C LYS A 670 -6.74 8.92 17.32
N LEU A 671 -6.28 8.73 16.08
CA LEU A 671 -6.87 9.33 14.89
C LEU A 671 -7.97 8.43 14.32
N MET A 672 -7.73 7.12 14.20
CA MET A 672 -8.56 6.16 13.46
C MET A 672 -9.40 5.24 14.36
N VAL A 673 -10.21 5.79 15.26
CA VAL A 673 -11.14 4.99 16.08
C VAL A 673 -12.53 5.64 16.16
N VAL A 674 -13.55 4.79 16.11
CA VAL A 674 -14.94 5.14 16.45
C VAL A 674 -15.14 4.91 17.95
N LYS A 675 -14.95 5.95 18.77
CA LYS A 675 -15.12 5.80 20.24
C LYS A 675 -16.57 5.88 20.72
N ASP A 676 -17.50 6.34 19.88
CA ASP A 676 -18.91 6.33 20.22
C ASP A 676 -19.62 5.21 19.47
N THR A 677 -20.10 4.23 20.24
CA THR A 677 -20.82 3.03 19.78
C THR A 677 -22.15 3.33 19.09
N ASP A 678 -22.54 4.60 19.02
CA ASP A 678 -23.77 5.07 18.35
C ASP A 678 -23.50 5.75 17.00
N ASP A 679 -22.23 6.02 16.66
CA ASP A 679 -21.89 6.60 15.37
C ASP A 679 -21.79 5.54 14.27
N ASP A 680 -22.57 5.75 13.21
CA ASP A 680 -22.34 5.08 11.93
C ASP A 680 -20.89 5.34 11.48
N THR A 681 -20.24 4.32 10.93
CA THR A 681 -18.83 4.31 10.49
C THR A 681 -18.50 5.51 9.56
N ALA A 682 -19.51 6.11 8.91
CA ALA A 682 -19.44 7.33 8.08
C ALA A 682 -19.03 8.53 8.83
N ALA A 683 -19.75 8.77 9.92
CA ALA A 683 -19.53 9.94 10.73
C ALA A 683 -18.08 9.88 11.22
N ALA A 684 -17.61 8.69 11.59
CA ALA A 684 -16.21 8.50 11.94
C ALA A 684 -15.25 8.76 10.77
N TRP A 685 -15.49 8.23 9.57
CA TRP A 685 -14.66 8.51 8.40
C TRP A 685 -14.62 10.00 8.04
N HIS A 686 -15.78 10.67 7.97
CA HIS A 686 -15.85 12.11 7.72
C HIS A 686 -15.13 12.92 8.78
N ARG A 687 -15.23 12.54 10.06
CA ARG A 687 -14.45 13.19 11.13
C ARG A 687 -12.95 13.02 10.93
N VAL A 688 -12.47 11.82 10.62
CA VAL A 688 -11.03 11.60 10.35
C VAL A 688 -10.57 12.39 9.14
N ALA A 689 -11.36 12.43 8.06
CA ALA A 689 -11.07 13.25 6.89
C ALA A 689 -11.03 14.76 7.23
N SER A 690 -11.95 15.23 8.07
CA SER A 690 -11.97 16.61 8.57
C SER A 690 -10.71 16.93 9.36
N LEU A 691 -10.33 16.07 10.32
CA LEU A 691 -9.10 16.25 11.12
C LEU A 691 -7.84 16.31 10.25
N ILE A 692 -7.77 15.50 9.19
CA ILE A 692 -6.66 15.54 8.22
C ILE A 692 -6.66 16.86 7.44
N ASN A 693 -7.82 17.29 6.93
CA ASN A 693 -7.97 18.55 6.21
C ASN A 693 -7.65 19.77 7.10
N GLU A 694 -8.08 19.75 8.35
CA GLU A 694 -7.77 20.76 9.38
C GLU A 694 -6.28 20.78 9.71
N ALA A 695 -5.64 19.61 9.84
CA ALA A 695 -4.21 19.50 10.09
C ALA A 695 -3.37 20.14 8.97
N PHE A 696 -3.85 20.08 7.73
CA PHE A 696 -3.21 20.80 6.62
C PHE A 696 -3.36 22.33 6.74
N GLY A 697 -4.41 22.83 7.38
CA GLY A 697 -4.69 24.27 7.49
C GLY A 697 -5.07 24.92 6.16
N GLU A 698 -5.56 26.16 6.23
CA GLU A 698 -6.04 26.90 5.06
C GLU A 698 -4.88 27.42 4.19
N ASP A 699 -3.82 27.95 4.79
CA ASP A 699 -2.70 28.56 4.06
C ASP A 699 -1.36 27.97 4.50
N TYR A 700 -0.70 27.27 3.58
CA TYR A 700 0.70 26.86 3.74
C TYR A 700 1.32 26.85 2.35
N TYR A 701 1.69 28.04 1.87
CA TYR A 701 2.73 28.28 0.87
C TYR A 701 3.38 29.63 1.17
#